data_AF-A0A957IP09-F1
#
_entry.id   AF-A0A957IP09-F1
#
_cell.length_a   1.000
_cell.length_b   1.000
_cell.length_c   1.000
_cell.angle_alpha   90.00
_cell.angle_beta   90.00
_cell.angle_gamma   90.00
#
_symmetry.space_group_name_H-M   'P 1'
#
loop_
_entity.id
_entity.type
_entity.pdbx_description
1 polymer ?
#
loop_
_entity_poly.entity_id
_entity_poly.type
_entity_poly.pdbx_seq_one_letter_code
_entity_poly.pdbx_strand_id
1 'polypeptide(L)'
;MDNQERYREASTKTRSNLKSVAHSLQIRELSQLSLPQIDKVVNLVARVIPAGNIPAVILSGLARLPGRKLPPEHVQRDTNLLFEGLEKAFDTAVYGTFFAGPAAVLWGYQNLLRLAGKDPADAFPEGTWQFYINYALREDTARHTIETHGFDSMLQRYGIALNQADRMSAWVLTAIHMLHQYDDLLRNEWRERVYLRELREVLKDEPHAEYFSRLYRQWEQKRPYSRRQDAKPRETYPMYRQRQFDQFLEKAMRRVRNDTRRAWAQRARAARDRELPNFQRQMTILAYLEPGRYGDTRRTIPLTEAQIGVVYQGRYYLIPVCRPGSDKPTLVETVRTQIAALLAAEPTVPPAHLSALPRLRRQDWVALRAQFNESLQQDLTALRAAPIILNFDRRSSQLPLSKLRQAERAVGEHAITVFDTGDTFVCDMSHIFFDGIWSVALAEILTNQAISWATYLHLLPPLVVTEDVAVAERPLSLPCRLTPADYTLIEAKTRVVPETTAETDLINVKAIISLRTLFKQRSDLLQLTVNDILLLYRAIHAITYQPPSTLVAELEALTQDHKAQKAAEMALAAIHDNTNPAILIPVDASQRSPRDRVHPMTFTVPLKALDLPDLHEQTVQALRYKTRAPGAFSDFDTLQRRYLATLAGLGELFNRSKEIAA
;
A
#
# COMPACT_ATOMS: atom_id res chain seq x y z
N MET A 1 -25.28 25.27 11.90
CA MET A 1 -24.08 26.12 11.72
C MET A 1 -23.32 25.55 10.54
N ASP A 2 -23.03 26.37 9.54
CA ASP A 2 -22.37 25.95 8.30
C ASP A 2 -20.95 25.44 8.60
N ASN A 3 -20.53 24.36 7.94
CA ASN A 3 -19.19 23.77 8.07
C ASN A 3 -18.09 24.79 7.69
N GLN A 4 -18.38 25.74 6.79
CA GLN A 4 -17.42 26.81 6.45
C GLN A 4 -17.21 27.81 7.59
N GLU A 5 -18.24 28.06 8.40
CA GLU A 5 -18.19 29.04 9.49
C GLU A 5 -17.39 28.49 10.68
N ARG A 6 -17.63 27.21 11.06
CA ARG A 6 -16.81 26.47 12.04
C ARG A 6 -15.33 26.44 11.64
N TYR A 7 -15.04 26.23 10.36
CA TYR A 7 -13.68 26.18 9.84
C TYR A 7 -12.95 27.52 10.01
N ARG A 8 -13.60 28.65 9.67
CA ARG A 8 -13.01 29.99 9.78
C ARG A 8 -12.74 30.40 11.24
N GLU A 9 -13.65 30.06 12.14
CA GLU A 9 -13.51 30.35 13.57
C GLU A 9 -12.34 29.55 14.17
N ALA A 10 -12.28 28.24 13.90
CA ALA A 10 -11.22 27.37 14.38
C ALA A 10 -9.85 27.78 13.83
N SER A 11 -9.77 28.14 12.55
CA SER A 11 -8.54 28.65 11.92
C SER A 11 -8.06 29.96 12.56
N THR A 12 -8.98 30.88 12.85
CA THR A 12 -8.66 32.17 13.50
C THR A 12 -8.11 31.96 14.91
N LYS A 13 -8.72 31.05 15.68
CA LYS A 13 -8.27 30.69 17.02
C LYS A 13 -6.89 30.04 17.00
N THR A 14 -6.62 29.13 16.05
CA THR A 14 -5.29 28.52 15.89
C THR A 14 -4.21 29.54 15.57
N ARG A 15 -4.50 30.44 14.63
CA ARG A 15 -3.55 31.50 14.24
C ARG A 15 -3.17 32.38 15.43
N SER A 16 -4.15 32.83 16.21
CA SER A 16 -3.90 33.70 17.37
C SER A 16 -3.00 33.03 18.41
N ASN A 17 -3.31 31.79 18.77
CA ASN A 17 -2.55 31.03 19.78
C ASN A 17 -1.15 30.65 19.30
N LEU A 18 -1.01 30.27 18.02
CA LEU A 18 0.29 29.88 17.48
C LEU A 18 1.21 31.10 17.35
N LYS A 19 0.66 32.27 16.99
CA LYS A 19 1.43 33.51 16.89
C LYS A 19 2.00 33.95 18.24
N SER A 20 1.24 33.83 19.33
CA SER A 20 1.71 34.21 20.67
C SER A 20 2.92 33.39 21.14
N VAL A 21 2.99 32.10 20.76
CA VAL A 21 4.13 31.23 21.07
C VAL A 21 5.28 31.42 20.08
N ALA A 22 4.99 31.45 18.78
CA ALA A 22 6.01 31.54 17.73
C ALA A 22 6.78 32.87 17.73
N HIS A 23 6.20 33.94 18.30
CA HIS A 23 6.85 35.24 18.43
C HIS A 23 7.73 35.35 19.68
N SER A 24 7.75 34.35 20.56
CA SER A 24 8.63 34.34 21.73
C SER A 24 10.13 34.37 21.33
N LEU A 25 10.96 35.05 22.14
CA LEU A 25 12.41 35.16 21.90
C LEU A 25 13.07 33.78 21.74
N GLN A 26 12.68 32.81 22.56
CA GLN A 26 13.20 31.45 22.53
C GLN A 26 12.96 30.75 21.17
N ILE A 27 11.80 30.93 20.55
CA ILE A 27 11.52 30.35 19.21
C ILE A 27 12.31 31.09 18.12
N ARG A 28 12.45 32.42 18.23
CA ARG A 28 13.19 33.22 17.25
C ARG A 28 14.68 32.87 17.21
N GLU A 29 15.26 32.51 18.35
CA GLU A 29 16.66 32.09 18.45
C GLU A 29 16.89 30.65 17.98
N LEU A 30 15.89 29.77 18.16
CA LEU A 30 15.96 28.37 17.72
C LEU A 30 15.64 28.19 16.23
N SER A 31 14.71 28.99 15.68
CA SER A 31 14.31 28.89 14.29
C SER A 31 15.34 29.51 13.34
N GLN A 32 15.62 28.85 12.22
CA GLN A 32 16.43 29.43 11.13
C GLN A 32 15.61 30.37 10.23
N LEU A 33 14.35 30.66 10.58
CA LEU A 33 13.41 31.43 9.77
C LEU A 33 13.32 32.88 10.22
N SER A 34 13.21 33.81 9.26
CA SER A 34 12.94 35.22 9.54
C SER A 34 11.50 35.43 10.05
N LEU A 35 11.24 36.55 10.74
CA LEU A 35 9.89 36.89 11.24
C LEU A 35 8.78 36.84 10.18
N PRO A 36 8.97 37.39 8.96
CA PRO A 36 7.98 37.26 7.90
C PRO A 36 7.75 35.80 7.46
N GLN A 37 8.79 34.97 7.48
CA GLN A 37 8.66 33.54 7.18
C GLN A 37 7.91 32.80 8.30
N ILE A 38 8.17 33.13 9.57
CA ILE A 38 7.43 32.61 10.72
C ILE A 38 5.95 32.94 10.58
N ASP A 39 5.59 34.20 10.30
CA ASP A 39 4.19 34.60 10.10
C ASP A 39 3.53 33.88 8.92
N LYS A 40 4.26 33.66 7.82
CA LYS A 40 3.76 32.89 6.67
C LYS A 40 3.47 31.44 7.05
N VAL A 41 4.36 30.80 7.81
CA VAL A 41 4.18 29.42 8.28
C VAL A 41 3.01 29.34 9.28
N VAL A 42 2.92 30.27 10.23
CA VAL A 42 1.82 30.33 11.22
C VAL A 42 0.46 30.46 10.53
N ASN A 43 0.34 31.36 9.56
CA ASN A 43 -0.91 31.54 8.80
C ASN A 43 -1.28 30.29 8.00
N LEU A 44 -0.28 29.62 7.42
CA LEU A 44 -0.50 28.42 6.62
C LEU A 44 -0.87 27.21 7.49
N VAL A 45 -0.22 27.02 8.64
CA VAL A 45 -0.58 25.99 9.64
C VAL A 45 -1.98 26.21 10.17
N ALA A 46 -2.35 27.44 10.53
CA ALA A 46 -3.69 27.73 11.02
C ALA A 46 -4.79 27.48 9.98
N ARG A 47 -4.47 27.62 8.68
CA ARG A 47 -5.38 27.28 7.59
C ARG A 47 -5.45 25.77 7.38
N VAL A 48 -4.32 25.08 7.41
CA VAL A 48 -4.27 23.64 7.10
C VAL A 48 -4.74 22.76 8.27
N ILE A 49 -4.44 23.16 9.51
CA ILE A 49 -4.86 22.46 10.75
C ILE A 49 -5.57 23.44 11.70
N PRO A 50 -6.89 23.65 11.55
CA PRO A 50 -7.66 24.50 12.45
C PRO A 50 -7.99 23.77 13.77
N ALA A 51 -6.97 23.49 14.59
CA ALA A 51 -7.07 22.68 15.81
C ALA A 51 -7.02 23.50 17.12
N GLY A 52 -7.51 24.75 17.11
CA GLY A 52 -7.53 25.61 18.28
C GLY A 52 -6.13 25.87 18.88
N ASN A 53 -5.96 25.63 20.19
CA ASN A 53 -4.69 25.86 20.90
C ASN A 53 -3.65 24.74 20.75
N ILE A 54 -4.02 23.58 20.20
CA ILE A 54 -3.16 22.39 20.16
C ILE A 54 -1.82 22.63 19.45
N PRO A 55 -1.78 23.25 18.24
CA PRO A 55 -0.50 23.54 17.57
C PRO A 55 0.45 24.41 18.41
N ALA A 56 -0.08 25.33 19.21
CA ALA A 56 0.72 26.21 20.06
C ALA A 56 1.33 25.46 21.27
N VAL A 57 0.57 24.54 21.86
CA VAL A 57 1.05 23.65 22.94
C VAL A 57 2.19 22.77 22.43
N ILE A 58 2.03 22.16 21.26
CA ILE A 58 3.05 21.33 20.63
C ILE A 58 4.31 22.15 20.35
N LEU A 59 4.18 23.33 19.73
CA LEU A 59 5.32 24.21 19.44
C LEU A 59 6.08 24.58 20.72
N SER A 60 5.37 24.91 21.80
CA SER A 60 5.97 25.23 23.09
C SER A 60 6.72 24.04 23.70
N GLY A 61 6.16 22.83 23.60
CA GLY A 61 6.82 21.60 24.05
C GLY A 61 8.09 21.28 23.25
N LEU A 62 8.02 21.39 21.92
CA LEU A 62 9.14 21.15 21.02
C LEU A 62 10.31 22.10 21.28
N ALA A 63 10.04 23.37 21.56
CA ALA A 63 11.05 24.38 21.86
C ALA A 63 11.82 24.12 23.16
N ARG A 64 11.22 23.37 24.10
CA ARG A 64 11.81 23.04 25.41
C ARG A 64 12.62 21.74 25.38
N LEU A 65 12.51 20.93 24.32
CA LEU A 65 13.21 19.64 24.23
C LEU A 65 14.68 19.84 23.80
N PRO A 66 15.66 19.45 24.64
CA PRO A 66 17.07 19.54 24.28
C PRO A 66 17.42 18.54 23.17
N GLY A 67 18.20 19.00 22.18
CA GLY A 67 18.67 18.17 21.08
C GLY A 67 17.84 18.23 19.79
N ARG A 68 18.47 17.83 18.68
CA ARG A 68 17.85 17.80 17.33
C ARG A 68 16.98 16.56 17.09
N LYS A 69 17.35 15.41 17.67
CA LYS A 69 16.59 14.16 17.58
C LYS A 69 15.47 14.12 18.61
N LEU A 70 14.26 13.81 18.15
CA LEU A 70 13.08 13.65 19.00
C LEU A 70 12.87 12.17 19.34
N PRO A 71 12.50 11.83 20.58
CA PRO A 71 12.07 10.48 20.90
C PRO A 71 10.77 10.12 20.14
N PRO A 72 10.62 8.89 19.62
CA PRO A 72 9.44 8.48 18.85
C PRO A 72 8.10 8.67 19.59
N GLU A 73 8.10 8.47 20.90
CA GLU A 73 6.92 8.64 21.77
C GLU A 73 6.40 10.09 21.75
N HIS A 74 7.29 11.08 21.69
CA HIS A 74 6.89 12.49 21.59
C HIS A 74 6.25 12.80 20.25
N VAL A 75 6.80 12.27 19.15
CA VAL A 75 6.24 12.43 17.80
C VAL A 75 4.83 11.83 17.75
N GLN A 76 4.65 10.64 18.34
CA GLN A 76 3.35 9.97 18.39
C GLN A 76 2.33 10.74 19.21
N ARG A 77 2.71 11.20 20.41
CA ARG A 77 1.85 12.02 21.27
C ARG A 77 1.40 13.29 20.57
N ASP A 78 2.33 14.05 20.00
CA ASP A 78 2.05 15.36 19.39
C ASP A 78 1.19 15.19 18.13
N THR A 79 1.42 14.13 17.34
CA THR A 79 0.59 13.78 16.18
C THR A 79 -0.84 13.41 16.60
N ASN A 80 -1.00 12.56 17.62
CA ASN A 80 -2.31 12.17 18.15
C ASN A 80 -3.13 13.37 18.64
N LEU A 81 -2.47 14.34 19.28
CA LEU A 81 -3.12 15.59 19.71
C LEU A 81 -3.64 16.40 18.52
N LEU A 82 -2.88 16.49 17.42
CA LEU A 82 -3.33 17.20 16.21
C LEU A 82 -4.54 16.50 15.57
N PHE A 83 -4.55 15.17 15.52
CA PHE A 83 -5.72 14.39 15.04
C PHE A 83 -6.96 14.62 15.91
N GLU A 84 -6.82 14.54 17.23
CA GLU A 84 -7.93 14.80 18.15
C GLU A 84 -8.47 16.22 18.00
N GLY A 85 -7.58 17.20 17.80
CA GLY A 85 -7.95 18.58 17.53
C GLY A 85 -8.72 18.76 16.22
N LEU A 86 -8.36 18.01 15.19
CA LEU A 86 -9.03 18.01 13.89
C LEU A 86 -10.41 17.33 13.98
N GLU A 87 -10.52 16.17 14.63
CA GLU A 87 -11.81 15.47 14.83
C GLU A 87 -12.81 16.35 15.59
N LYS A 88 -12.39 17.02 16.66
CA LYS A 88 -13.25 17.95 17.41
C LYS A 88 -13.75 19.14 16.58
N ALA A 89 -13.01 19.53 15.54
CA ALA A 89 -13.40 20.62 14.65
C ALA A 89 -14.35 20.18 13.53
N PHE A 90 -14.42 18.88 13.19
CA PHE A 90 -15.18 18.35 12.06
C PHE A 90 -16.04 17.14 12.44
N ASP A 91 -17.34 17.36 12.70
CA ASP A 91 -18.31 16.30 13.09
C ASP A 91 -18.74 15.36 11.95
N THR A 92 -18.40 15.65 10.69
CA THR A 92 -18.91 14.89 9.54
C THR A 92 -17.80 14.44 8.62
N ALA A 93 -17.68 13.12 8.52
CA ALA A 93 -16.82 12.36 7.65
C ALA A 93 -17.00 12.78 6.18
N VAL A 94 -16.23 13.75 5.72
CA VAL A 94 -15.98 13.94 4.30
C VAL A 94 -14.70 13.19 3.99
N TYR A 95 -14.70 12.43 2.90
CA TYR A 95 -13.57 11.65 2.37
C TYR A 95 -12.22 12.42 2.38
N GLY A 96 -12.27 13.76 2.29
CA GLY A 96 -11.12 14.66 2.50
C GLY A 96 -10.51 14.61 3.91
N THR A 97 -11.29 14.48 4.98
CA THR A 97 -10.77 14.42 6.36
C THR A 97 -9.97 13.13 6.63
N PHE A 98 -10.34 12.00 6.02
CA PHE A 98 -9.63 10.73 6.22
C PHE A 98 -8.30 10.63 5.46
N PHE A 99 -8.16 11.31 4.32
CA PHE A 99 -6.93 11.26 3.51
C PHE A 99 -6.14 12.57 3.51
N ALA A 100 -6.81 13.71 3.40
CA ALA A 100 -6.18 15.03 3.53
C ALA A 100 -5.93 15.40 5.00
N GLY A 101 -6.68 14.87 5.97
CA GLY A 101 -6.43 15.09 7.40
C GLY A 101 -5.04 14.62 7.83
N PRO A 102 -4.66 13.35 7.58
CA PRO A 102 -3.30 12.89 7.84
C PRO A 102 -2.22 13.69 7.09
N ALA A 103 -2.42 13.96 5.80
CA ALA A 103 -1.49 14.80 5.03
C ALA A 103 -1.34 16.20 5.65
N ALA A 104 -2.45 16.81 6.07
CA ALA A 104 -2.50 18.10 6.74
C ALA A 104 -1.80 18.06 8.11
N VAL A 105 -2.04 17.01 8.91
CA VAL A 105 -1.40 16.79 10.21
C VAL A 105 0.11 16.61 10.05
N LEU A 106 0.56 15.77 9.11
CA LEU A 106 1.99 15.60 8.80
C LEU A 106 2.61 16.93 8.40
N TRP A 107 2.00 17.60 7.42
CA TRP A 107 2.48 18.86 6.89
C TRP A 107 2.56 19.92 7.99
N GLY A 108 1.52 20.08 8.80
CA GLY A 108 1.53 21.06 9.88
C GLY A 108 2.54 20.71 10.96
N TYR A 109 2.67 19.45 11.35
CA TYR A 109 3.68 19.02 12.33
C TYR A 109 5.11 19.24 11.82
N GLN A 110 5.41 18.95 10.55
CA GLN A 110 6.70 19.26 9.94
C GLN A 110 7.02 20.76 9.97
N ASN A 111 6.00 21.61 9.79
CA ASN A 111 6.16 23.05 9.91
C ASN A 111 6.36 23.51 11.36
N LEU A 112 5.70 22.88 12.33
CA LEU A 112 5.97 23.12 13.76
C LEU A 112 7.39 22.72 14.15
N LEU A 113 7.92 21.61 13.62
CA LEU A 113 9.32 21.19 13.81
C LEU A 113 10.29 22.24 13.27
N ARG A 114 10.06 22.73 12.04
CA ARG A 114 10.87 23.81 11.44
C ARG A 114 10.81 25.10 12.26
N LEU A 115 9.64 25.47 12.76
CA LEU A 115 9.50 26.61 13.67
C LEU A 115 10.29 26.41 14.97
N ALA A 116 10.35 25.19 15.50
CA ALA A 116 11.15 24.85 16.67
C ALA A 116 12.65 24.62 16.40
N GLY A 117 13.13 24.87 15.17
CA GLY A 117 14.54 24.67 14.80
C GLY A 117 14.97 23.20 14.65
N LYS A 118 14.02 22.27 14.53
CA LYS A 118 14.26 20.83 14.40
C LYS A 118 14.15 20.37 12.94
N ASP A 119 14.91 19.35 12.57
CA ASP A 119 14.86 18.77 11.22
C ASP A 119 13.69 17.76 11.12
N PRO A 120 12.72 17.97 10.21
CA PRO A 120 11.67 16.99 9.95
C PRO A 120 12.18 15.59 9.62
N ALA A 121 13.35 15.46 8.98
CA ALA A 121 13.92 14.15 8.64
C ALA A 121 14.38 13.36 9.88
N ASP A 122 14.72 14.05 10.98
CA ASP A 122 15.07 13.40 12.25
C ASP A 122 13.83 12.87 12.98
N ALA A 123 12.66 13.50 12.80
CA ALA A 123 11.40 13.07 13.40
C ALA A 123 10.79 11.84 12.70
N PHE A 124 11.14 11.62 11.43
CA PHE A 124 10.67 10.51 10.60
C PHE A 124 11.86 9.77 9.97
N PRO A 125 12.68 9.06 10.76
CA PRO A 125 13.91 8.42 10.25
C PRO A 125 13.62 7.33 9.19
N GLU A 126 12.46 6.69 9.28
CA GLU A 126 11.96 5.71 8.30
C GLU A 126 11.19 6.37 7.13
N GLY A 127 11.17 7.70 7.02
CA GLY A 127 10.47 8.41 5.94
C GLY A 127 9.02 8.75 6.24
N THR A 128 8.46 9.62 5.41
CA THR A 128 7.10 10.17 5.60
C THR A 128 6.00 9.14 5.38
N TRP A 129 6.28 8.06 4.67
CA TRP A 129 5.35 6.95 4.49
C TRP A 129 4.96 6.28 5.81
N GLN A 130 5.88 6.19 6.79
CA GLN A 130 5.56 5.67 8.13
C GLN A 130 4.43 6.47 8.78
N PHE A 131 4.38 7.79 8.56
CA PHE A 131 3.28 8.61 9.05
C PHE A 131 1.96 8.24 8.37
N TYR A 132 1.93 8.10 7.05
CA TYR A 132 0.69 7.76 6.33
C TYR A 132 0.17 6.37 6.69
N ILE A 133 1.06 5.39 6.82
CA ILE A 133 0.71 4.08 7.38
C ILE A 133 0.12 4.23 8.78
N ASN A 134 0.87 4.88 9.66
CA ASN A 134 0.53 4.86 11.08
C ASN A 134 -0.67 5.75 11.39
N TYR A 135 -1.11 6.64 10.49
CA TYR A 135 -2.17 7.59 10.85
C TYR A 135 -3.27 7.79 9.79
N ALA A 136 -3.06 7.33 8.55
CA ALA A 136 -4.01 7.50 7.44
C ALA A 136 -4.60 6.18 6.95
N LEU A 137 -3.77 5.13 6.86
CA LEU A 137 -4.12 3.83 6.30
C LEU A 137 -4.29 2.83 7.43
N ARG A 138 -5.53 2.60 7.85
CA ARG A 138 -5.83 1.57 8.85
C ARG A 138 -5.79 0.20 8.19
N GLU A 139 -5.24 -0.76 8.90
CA GLU A 139 -5.12 -2.16 8.45
C GLU A 139 -6.47 -2.79 8.07
N ASP A 140 -7.54 -2.34 8.72
CA ASP A 140 -8.91 -2.81 8.51
C ASP A 140 -9.51 -2.37 7.15
N THR A 141 -8.94 -1.36 6.49
CA THR A 141 -9.47 -0.73 5.26
C THR A 141 -8.50 -0.70 4.08
N ALA A 142 -7.20 -0.75 4.33
CA ALA A 142 -6.19 -0.60 3.29
C ALA A 142 -5.36 -1.89 3.12
N ARG A 143 -5.77 -2.76 2.19
CA ARG A 143 -4.90 -3.85 1.71
C ARG A 143 -4.88 -3.96 0.18
N HIS A 144 -3.73 -4.32 -0.37
CA HIS A 144 -3.53 -4.68 -1.76
C HIS A 144 -3.89 -6.14 -1.97
N THR A 145 -4.87 -6.42 -2.81
CA THR A 145 -5.26 -7.78 -3.15
C THR A 145 -4.85 -8.07 -4.59
N ILE A 146 -4.01 -9.09 -4.78
CA ILE A 146 -3.39 -9.43 -6.07
C ILE A 146 -3.62 -10.90 -6.32
N GLU A 147 -4.31 -11.21 -7.42
CA GLU A 147 -4.47 -12.57 -7.89
C GLU A 147 -3.36 -12.95 -8.87
N THR A 148 -2.80 -14.14 -8.68
CA THR A 148 -1.83 -14.73 -9.61
C THR A 148 -2.36 -16.08 -10.12
N HIS A 149 -2.37 -16.24 -11.44
CA HIS A 149 -2.71 -17.50 -12.09
C HIS A 149 -1.47 -18.36 -12.43
N GLY A 150 -0.27 -17.82 -12.14
CA GLY A 150 0.99 -18.37 -12.62
C GLY A 150 1.30 -19.77 -12.10
N PHE A 151 0.96 -20.07 -10.84
CA PHE A 151 1.26 -21.37 -10.22
C PHE A 151 0.58 -22.52 -11.00
N ASP A 152 -0.74 -22.57 -10.99
CA ASP A 152 -1.52 -23.63 -11.64
C ASP A 152 -1.33 -23.65 -13.16
N SER A 153 -1.29 -22.48 -13.81
CA SER A 153 -1.04 -22.39 -15.27
C SER A 153 0.31 -23.02 -15.66
N MET A 154 1.35 -22.85 -14.83
CA MET A 154 2.68 -23.39 -15.12
C MET A 154 2.75 -24.89 -14.80
N LEU A 155 2.14 -25.36 -13.71
CA LEU A 155 2.06 -26.79 -13.42
C LEU A 155 1.37 -27.54 -14.56
N GLN A 156 0.23 -27.03 -15.04
CA GLN A 156 -0.49 -27.59 -16.17
C GLN A 156 0.37 -27.58 -17.44
N ARG A 157 0.99 -26.44 -17.77
CA ARG A 157 1.84 -26.29 -18.97
C ARG A 157 2.99 -27.31 -19.02
N TYR A 158 3.59 -27.63 -17.88
CA TYR A 158 4.73 -28.55 -17.79
C TYR A 158 4.33 -29.97 -17.37
N GLY A 159 3.04 -30.27 -17.25
CA GLY A 159 2.55 -31.60 -16.84
C GLY A 159 2.97 -31.99 -15.42
N ILE A 160 3.19 -31.02 -14.53
CA ILE A 160 3.58 -31.26 -13.15
C ILE A 160 2.33 -31.56 -12.33
N ALA A 161 2.17 -32.81 -11.92
CA ALA A 161 1.09 -33.24 -11.03
C ALA A 161 1.55 -33.22 -9.56
N LEU A 162 0.77 -32.56 -8.70
CA LEU A 162 0.98 -32.54 -7.26
C LEU A 162 -0.26 -33.07 -6.53
N ASN A 163 -0.06 -33.85 -5.48
CA ASN A 163 -1.10 -34.11 -4.50
C ASN A 163 -1.33 -32.85 -3.61
N GLN A 164 -2.38 -32.87 -2.80
CA GLN A 164 -2.73 -31.73 -1.94
C GLN A 164 -1.64 -31.40 -0.91
N ALA A 165 -0.97 -32.42 -0.33
CA ALA A 165 0.09 -32.21 0.65
C ALA A 165 1.29 -31.48 0.04
N ASP A 166 1.72 -31.87 -1.16
CA ASP A 166 2.84 -31.24 -1.86
C ASP A 166 2.46 -29.85 -2.39
N ARG A 167 1.21 -29.62 -2.83
CA ARG A 167 0.70 -28.28 -3.18
C ARG A 167 0.80 -27.32 -1.98
N MET A 168 0.30 -27.74 -0.83
CA MET A 168 0.35 -26.94 0.41
C MET A 168 1.80 -26.74 0.87
N SER A 169 2.62 -27.80 0.82
CA SER A 169 4.03 -27.76 1.19
C SER A 169 4.82 -26.78 0.31
N ALA A 170 4.54 -26.70 -1.00
CA ALA A 170 5.21 -25.76 -1.89
C ALA A 170 5.04 -24.30 -1.44
N TRP A 171 3.82 -23.93 -1.01
CA TRP A 171 3.53 -22.59 -0.53
C TRP A 171 4.06 -22.33 0.88
N VAL A 172 4.02 -23.31 1.78
CA VAL A 172 4.63 -23.19 3.12
C VAL A 172 6.14 -23.02 3.00
N LEU A 173 6.82 -23.83 2.17
CA LEU A 173 8.25 -23.70 1.92
C LEU A 173 8.60 -22.37 1.27
N THR A 174 7.74 -21.86 0.38
CA THR A 174 7.87 -20.53 -0.20
C THR A 174 7.83 -19.46 0.89
N ALA A 175 6.83 -19.49 1.76
CA ALA A 175 6.67 -18.52 2.84
C ALA A 175 7.86 -18.57 3.84
N ILE A 176 8.33 -19.76 4.20
CA ILE A 176 9.51 -19.95 5.05
C ILE A 176 10.75 -19.31 4.41
N HIS A 177 11.09 -19.72 3.19
CA HIS A 177 12.29 -19.23 2.52
C HIS A 177 12.21 -17.74 2.19
N MET A 178 11.00 -17.23 1.94
CA MET A 178 10.75 -15.81 1.79
C MET A 178 11.17 -15.06 3.06
N LEU A 179 10.70 -15.46 4.24
CA LEU A 179 11.08 -14.78 5.49
C LEU A 179 12.59 -14.80 5.76
N HIS A 180 13.27 -15.92 5.45
CA HIS A 180 14.73 -16.03 5.55
C HIS A 180 15.49 -15.10 4.59
N GLN A 181 14.90 -14.77 3.45
CA GLN A 181 15.55 -14.01 2.36
C GLN A 181 15.02 -12.58 2.21
N TYR A 182 14.02 -12.18 3.00
CA TYR A 182 13.28 -10.93 2.80
C TYR A 182 14.18 -9.71 2.94
N ASP A 183 15.06 -9.66 3.95
CA ASP A 183 15.97 -8.54 4.15
C ASP A 183 16.96 -8.37 2.98
N ASP A 184 17.43 -9.47 2.39
CA ASP A 184 18.27 -9.42 1.19
C ASP A 184 17.50 -8.95 -0.05
N LEU A 185 16.20 -9.27 -0.15
CA LEU A 185 15.34 -8.73 -1.21
C LEU A 185 15.06 -7.25 -1.04
N LEU A 186 14.81 -6.80 0.19
CA LEU A 186 14.70 -5.38 0.50
C LEU A 186 16.02 -4.65 0.20
N ARG A 187 17.16 -5.27 0.50
CA ARG A 187 18.47 -4.73 0.13
C ARG A 187 18.60 -4.57 -1.38
N ASN A 188 18.15 -5.54 -2.17
CA ASN A 188 18.15 -5.43 -3.63
C ASN A 188 17.22 -4.32 -4.13
N GLU A 189 15.98 -4.25 -3.64
CA GLU A 189 15.05 -3.18 -4.02
C GLU A 189 15.60 -1.78 -3.72
N TRP A 190 16.19 -1.61 -2.53
CA TRP A 190 16.86 -0.36 -2.14
C TRP A 190 18.06 -0.07 -3.04
N ARG A 191 18.94 -1.06 -3.22
CA ARG A 191 20.19 -0.93 -3.98
C ARG A 191 19.93 -0.52 -5.42
N GLU A 192 19.00 -1.19 -6.08
CA GLU A 192 18.66 -0.95 -7.49
C GLU A 192 18.18 0.49 -7.73
N ARG A 193 17.44 1.06 -6.77
CA ARG A 193 16.94 2.44 -6.82
C ARG A 193 18.05 3.44 -6.48
N VAL A 194 18.71 3.25 -5.34
CA VAL A 194 19.69 4.21 -4.82
C VAL A 194 20.94 4.25 -5.69
N TYR A 195 21.45 3.12 -6.17
CA TYR A 195 22.67 3.11 -6.95
C TYR A 195 22.48 3.86 -8.27
N LEU A 196 21.33 3.70 -8.92
CA LEU A 196 20.99 4.41 -10.14
C LEU A 196 20.66 5.89 -9.87
N ARG A 197 20.01 6.22 -8.74
CA ARG A 197 19.81 7.61 -8.29
C ARG A 197 21.15 8.31 -8.12
N GLU A 198 22.04 7.79 -7.28
CA GLU A 198 23.35 8.39 -7.03
C GLU A 198 24.18 8.52 -8.30
N LEU A 199 24.08 7.53 -9.21
CA LEU A 199 24.77 7.59 -10.49
C LEU A 199 24.25 8.76 -11.34
N ARG A 200 22.93 8.92 -11.42
CA ARG A 200 22.29 10.04 -12.12
C ARG A 200 22.72 11.39 -11.52
N GLU A 201 22.74 11.50 -10.19
CA GLU A 201 23.11 12.76 -9.51
C GLU A 201 24.57 13.16 -9.74
N VAL A 202 25.51 12.20 -9.83
CA VAL A 202 26.92 12.50 -10.11
C VAL A 202 27.14 12.84 -11.60
N LEU A 203 26.29 12.34 -12.49
CA LEU A 203 26.40 12.52 -13.94
C LEU A 203 25.47 13.58 -14.53
N LYS A 204 24.74 14.32 -13.69
CA LYS A 204 23.69 15.26 -14.13
C LYS A 204 24.19 16.36 -15.08
N ASP A 205 25.46 16.76 -14.93
CA ASP A 205 26.08 17.86 -15.68
C ASP A 205 26.97 17.35 -16.84
N GLU A 206 26.97 16.04 -17.11
CA GLU A 206 27.83 15.41 -18.14
C GLU A 206 27.11 15.32 -19.50
N PRO A 207 27.84 15.30 -20.64
CA PRO A 207 27.27 15.27 -22.00
C PRO A 207 26.33 14.09 -22.34
N HIS A 208 26.20 13.12 -21.43
CA HIS A 208 25.38 11.92 -21.58
C HIS A 208 24.36 11.73 -20.45
N ALA A 209 24.06 12.77 -19.67
CA ALA A 209 23.12 12.72 -18.54
C ALA A 209 21.77 12.06 -18.90
N GLU A 210 21.25 12.30 -20.11
CA GLU A 210 19.99 11.73 -20.59
C GLU A 210 20.03 10.20 -20.73
N TYR A 211 21.17 9.62 -21.12
CA TYR A 211 21.31 8.16 -21.17
C TYR A 211 21.19 7.58 -19.75
N PHE A 212 21.85 8.20 -18.77
CA PHE A 212 21.87 7.74 -17.39
C PHE A 212 20.52 7.94 -16.68
N SER A 213 19.75 8.98 -17.02
CA SER A 213 18.42 9.21 -16.46
C SER A 213 17.42 8.10 -16.81
N ARG A 214 17.64 7.37 -17.92
CA ARG A 214 16.78 6.27 -18.38
C ARG A 214 17.16 4.89 -17.82
N LEU A 215 18.27 4.77 -17.09
CA LEU A 215 18.79 3.46 -16.65
C LEU A 215 17.82 2.71 -15.73
N TYR A 216 17.12 3.42 -14.84
CA TYR A 216 16.16 2.78 -13.94
C TYR A 216 15.06 2.05 -14.74
N ARG A 217 14.47 2.74 -15.72
CA ARG A 217 13.45 2.16 -16.61
C ARG A 217 13.98 1.00 -17.44
N GLN A 218 15.24 1.08 -17.91
CA GLN A 218 15.87 -0.03 -18.63
C GLN A 218 16.09 -1.25 -17.73
N TRP A 219 16.41 -1.02 -16.45
CA TRP A 219 16.55 -2.09 -15.48
C TRP A 219 15.19 -2.73 -15.16
N GLU A 220 14.13 -1.93 -14.94
CA GLU A 220 12.78 -2.45 -14.69
C GLU A 220 12.33 -3.46 -15.76
N GLN A 221 12.64 -3.22 -17.03
CA GLN A 221 12.31 -4.13 -18.14
C GLN A 221 13.09 -5.44 -18.14
N LYS A 222 14.24 -5.48 -17.46
CA LYS A 222 15.17 -6.63 -17.41
C LYS A 222 15.18 -7.33 -16.06
N ARG A 223 14.62 -6.69 -15.04
CA ARG A 223 14.62 -7.15 -13.65
C ARG A 223 14.02 -8.56 -13.58
N PRO A 224 14.76 -9.55 -13.05
CA PRO A 224 14.24 -10.90 -12.92
C PRO A 224 13.32 -11.04 -11.70
N TYR A 225 12.17 -11.69 -11.87
CA TYR A 225 11.27 -12.10 -10.77
C TYR A 225 11.39 -13.59 -10.40
N SER A 226 12.33 -14.29 -11.04
CA SER A 226 12.67 -15.68 -10.77
C SER A 226 14.12 -15.96 -11.14
N ARG A 227 14.68 -17.07 -10.64
CA ARG A 227 15.96 -17.58 -11.11
C ARG A 227 15.78 -18.21 -12.49
N ARG A 228 16.65 -17.87 -13.44
CA ARG A 228 16.66 -18.47 -14.79
C ARG A 228 17.74 -19.54 -14.91
N GLN A 229 17.85 -20.15 -16.10
CA GLN A 229 18.81 -21.23 -16.38
C GLN A 229 20.28 -20.84 -16.14
N ASP A 230 20.62 -19.55 -16.17
CA ASP A 230 21.96 -19.03 -15.89
C ASP A 230 22.24 -18.82 -14.39
N ALA A 231 21.35 -19.26 -13.51
CA ALA A 231 21.58 -19.23 -12.06
C ALA A 231 22.68 -20.23 -11.65
N LYS A 232 23.58 -19.80 -10.77
CA LYS A 232 24.68 -20.65 -10.29
C LYS A 232 24.17 -21.68 -9.27
N PRO A 233 24.86 -22.82 -9.10
CA PRO A 233 24.54 -23.76 -8.03
C PRO A 233 24.54 -23.06 -6.66
N ARG A 234 23.53 -23.35 -5.83
CA ARG A 234 23.32 -22.76 -4.49
C ARG A 234 23.06 -21.25 -4.47
N GLU A 235 22.92 -20.59 -5.62
CA GLU A 235 22.56 -19.18 -5.69
C GLU A 235 21.10 -19.00 -5.27
N THR A 236 20.87 -18.24 -4.20
CA THR A 236 19.51 -17.84 -3.80
C THR A 236 18.95 -16.84 -4.81
N TYR A 237 17.62 -16.69 -4.86
CA TYR A 237 17.02 -15.69 -5.74
C TYR A 237 17.51 -14.24 -5.46
N PRO A 238 17.64 -13.77 -4.21
CA PRO A 238 18.25 -12.47 -3.93
C PRO A 238 19.68 -12.34 -4.49
N MET A 239 20.53 -13.35 -4.32
CA MET A 239 21.90 -13.34 -4.86
C MET A 239 21.90 -13.28 -6.39
N TYR A 240 21.03 -14.06 -7.04
CA TYR A 240 20.87 -14.06 -8.50
C TYR A 240 20.47 -12.66 -9.00
N ARG A 241 19.43 -12.07 -8.41
CA ARG A 241 18.94 -10.75 -8.78
C ARG A 241 20.02 -9.67 -8.59
N GLN A 242 20.76 -9.75 -7.48
CA GLN A 242 21.88 -8.87 -7.21
C GLN A 242 22.95 -8.95 -8.31
N ARG A 243 23.34 -10.16 -8.71
CA ARG A 243 24.33 -10.39 -9.78
C ARG A 243 23.85 -9.85 -11.13
N GLN A 244 22.58 -10.07 -11.48
CA GLN A 244 22.01 -9.54 -12.73
C GLN A 244 22.04 -8.01 -12.76
N PHE A 245 21.73 -7.37 -11.62
CA PHE A 245 21.83 -5.91 -11.49
C PHE A 245 23.28 -5.43 -11.61
N ASP A 246 24.24 -6.13 -11.00
CA ASP A 246 25.66 -5.79 -11.09
C ASP A 246 26.17 -5.87 -12.53
N GLN A 247 25.80 -6.91 -13.28
CA GLN A 247 26.13 -7.03 -14.70
C GLN A 247 25.48 -5.94 -15.56
N PHE A 248 24.25 -5.55 -15.24
CA PHE A 248 23.57 -4.44 -15.90
C PHE A 248 24.31 -3.11 -15.64
N LEU A 249 24.62 -2.83 -14.38
CA LEU A 249 25.27 -1.59 -13.96
C LEU A 249 26.71 -1.50 -14.50
N GLU A 250 27.48 -2.58 -14.47
CA GLU A 250 28.84 -2.61 -15.00
C GLU A 250 28.90 -2.17 -16.47
N LYS A 251 27.96 -2.65 -17.30
CA LYS A 251 27.84 -2.25 -18.71
C LYS A 251 27.62 -0.75 -18.86
N ALA A 252 26.76 -0.16 -18.03
CA ALA A 252 26.53 1.29 -18.02
C ALA A 252 27.77 2.06 -17.54
N MET A 253 28.49 1.52 -16.55
CA MET A 253 29.65 2.16 -15.94
C MET A 253 30.89 2.20 -16.84
N ARG A 254 31.01 1.32 -17.85
CA ARG A 254 32.17 1.30 -18.77
C ARG A 254 32.50 2.64 -19.42
N ARG A 255 31.50 3.49 -19.65
CA ARG A 255 31.63 4.82 -20.28
C ARG A 255 31.89 5.96 -19.29
N VAL A 256 31.87 5.67 -17.99
CA VAL A 256 32.02 6.68 -16.93
C VAL A 256 33.50 6.82 -16.56
N ARG A 257 33.98 8.07 -16.42
CA ARG A 257 35.37 8.39 -16.01
C ARG A 257 35.67 7.86 -14.61
N ASN A 258 36.92 7.45 -14.37
CA ASN A 258 37.32 6.82 -13.10
C ASN A 258 37.06 7.71 -11.87
N ASP A 259 37.27 9.03 -11.98
CA ASP A 259 37.02 9.96 -10.87
C ASP A 259 35.54 10.03 -10.51
N THR A 260 34.68 10.11 -11.53
CA THR A 260 33.23 10.03 -11.37
C THR A 260 32.79 8.69 -10.77
N ARG A 261 33.40 7.57 -11.17
CA ARG A 261 33.11 6.25 -10.56
C ARG A 261 33.47 6.23 -9.08
N ARG A 262 34.60 6.84 -8.69
CA ARG A 262 35.03 6.95 -7.28
C ARG A 262 34.05 7.80 -6.48
N ALA A 263 33.65 8.96 -7.00
CA ALA A 263 32.66 9.83 -6.37
C ALA A 263 31.30 9.13 -6.18
N TRP A 264 30.82 8.42 -7.21
CA TRP A 264 29.62 7.61 -7.13
C TRP A 264 29.73 6.52 -6.07
N ALA A 265 30.82 5.76 -6.04
CA ALA A 265 31.02 4.67 -5.07
C ALA A 265 31.02 5.20 -3.63
N GLN A 266 31.62 6.37 -3.39
CA GLN A 266 31.61 7.03 -2.09
C GLN A 266 30.19 7.43 -1.66
N ARG A 267 29.41 8.06 -2.55
CA ARG A 267 28.01 8.43 -2.27
C ARG A 267 27.13 7.20 -2.04
N ALA A 268 27.26 6.17 -2.86
CA ALA A 268 26.51 4.93 -2.72
C ALA A 268 26.82 4.21 -1.40
N ARG A 269 28.10 4.22 -0.95
CA ARG A 269 28.49 3.67 0.36
C ARG A 269 27.90 4.48 1.52
N ALA A 270 28.00 5.80 1.46
CA ALA A 270 27.43 6.68 2.49
C ALA A 270 25.90 6.51 2.59
N ALA A 271 25.20 6.44 1.45
CA ALA A 271 23.77 6.18 1.40
C ALA A 271 23.42 4.80 1.97
N ARG A 272 24.21 3.75 1.66
CA ARG A 272 23.99 2.40 2.20
C ARG A 272 24.06 2.41 3.72
N ASP A 273 25.09 3.01 4.28
CA ASP A 273 25.33 2.95 5.72
C ASP A 273 24.28 3.79 6.49
N ARG A 274 23.74 4.86 5.87
CA ARG A 274 22.73 5.74 6.48
C ARG A 274 21.27 5.32 6.23
N GLU A 275 20.94 4.86 5.04
CA GLU A 275 19.54 4.75 4.56
C GLU A 275 19.03 3.30 4.53
N LEU A 276 19.87 2.33 4.19
CA LEU A 276 19.44 0.92 4.05
C LEU A 276 18.86 0.33 5.35
N PRO A 277 19.48 0.51 6.54
CA PRO A 277 18.91 -0.05 7.77
C PRO A 277 17.54 0.51 8.10
N ASN A 278 17.31 1.81 7.84
CA ASN A 278 16.01 2.44 8.03
C ASN A 278 14.97 1.88 7.04
N PHE A 279 15.35 1.71 5.78
CA PHE A 279 14.49 1.11 4.77
C PHE A 279 14.10 -0.34 5.13
N GLN A 280 15.05 -1.17 5.56
CA GLN A 280 14.76 -2.54 5.98
C GLN A 280 13.85 -2.58 7.21
N ARG A 281 14.11 -1.76 8.24
CA ARG A 281 13.21 -1.64 9.41
C ARG A 281 11.81 -1.20 9.03
N GLN A 282 11.69 -0.27 8.09
CA GLN A 282 10.41 0.22 7.62
C GLN A 282 9.61 -0.86 6.87
N MET A 283 10.31 -1.65 6.05
CA MET A 283 9.68 -2.55 5.08
C MET A 283 9.58 -4.00 5.57
N THR A 284 10.23 -4.33 6.68
CA THR A 284 10.25 -5.71 7.21
C THR A 284 8.84 -6.21 7.49
N ILE A 285 8.59 -7.46 7.12
CA ILE A 285 7.33 -8.16 7.40
C ILE A 285 7.48 -9.11 8.58
N LEU A 286 8.68 -9.24 9.15
CA LEU A 286 8.92 -9.93 10.43
C LEU A 286 8.44 -9.03 11.58
N ALA A 287 7.16 -8.68 11.54
CA ALA A 287 6.50 -7.89 12.53
C ALA A 287 4.99 -8.16 12.49
N TYR A 288 4.33 -7.96 13.63
CA TYR A 288 2.88 -7.87 13.73
C TYR A 288 2.46 -6.44 14.03
N LEU A 289 1.18 -6.15 13.83
CA LEU A 289 0.60 -4.84 14.09
C LEU A 289 -0.11 -4.80 15.43
N GLU A 290 0.38 -3.98 16.34
CA GLU A 290 -0.32 -3.63 17.56
C GLU A 290 -1.24 -2.43 17.31
N PRO A 291 -2.58 -2.60 17.35
CA PRO A 291 -3.50 -1.51 17.09
C PRO A 291 -3.47 -0.44 18.17
N GLY A 292 -3.51 0.81 17.73
CA GLY A 292 -3.72 2.00 18.54
C GLY A 292 -4.91 2.83 18.07
N ARG A 293 -5.20 3.92 18.78
CA ARG A 293 -6.39 4.75 18.55
C ARG A 293 -6.43 5.41 17.18
N TYR A 294 -5.31 6.01 16.78
CA TYR A 294 -5.18 6.71 15.50
C TYR A 294 -4.29 5.96 14.53
N GLY A 295 -3.77 4.79 14.92
CA GLY A 295 -2.65 4.18 14.24
C GLY A 295 -2.15 2.86 14.79
N ASP A 296 -1.55 2.05 13.92
CA ASP A 296 -0.95 0.79 14.29
C ASP A 296 0.56 0.92 14.52
N THR A 297 1.08 0.18 15.49
CA THR A 297 2.51 0.11 15.80
C THR A 297 3.07 -1.24 15.37
N ARG A 298 4.13 -1.22 14.57
CA ARG A 298 4.85 -2.44 14.18
C ARG A 298 5.67 -2.97 15.35
N ARG A 299 5.50 -4.25 15.67
CA ARG A 299 6.26 -4.98 16.70
C ARG A 299 7.05 -6.09 16.02
N THR A 300 8.37 -6.00 16.11
CA THR A 300 9.28 -6.96 15.47
C THR A 300 9.09 -8.37 16.02
N ILE A 301 9.14 -9.36 15.14
CA ILE A 301 9.16 -10.78 15.44
C ILE A 301 10.58 -11.27 15.14
N PRO A 302 11.32 -11.81 16.13
CA PRO A 302 12.60 -12.47 15.85
C PRO A 302 12.42 -13.61 14.84
N LEU A 303 13.31 -13.75 13.86
CA LEU A 303 13.20 -14.80 12.84
C LEU A 303 13.12 -16.21 13.46
N THR A 304 13.83 -16.43 14.56
CA THR A 304 13.83 -17.70 15.32
C THR A 304 12.49 -18.02 15.99
N GLU A 305 11.66 -17.01 16.25
CA GLU A 305 10.33 -17.16 16.84
C GLU A 305 9.22 -17.16 15.78
N ALA A 306 9.53 -16.72 14.56
CA ALA A 306 8.58 -16.61 13.47
C ALA A 306 8.00 -17.98 13.07
N GLN A 307 6.71 -17.96 12.73
CA GLN A 307 5.92 -19.09 12.29
C GLN A 307 5.25 -18.78 10.95
N ILE A 308 4.80 -19.79 10.24
CA ILE A 308 3.83 -19.67 9.15
C ILE A 308 2.47 -20.10 9.70
N GLY A 309 1.46 -19.24 9.56
CA GLY A 309 0.09 -19.60 9.85
C GLY A 309 -0.51 -20.37 8.69
N VAL A 310 -1.14 -21.50 8.96
CA VAL A 310 -1.86 -22.30 7.97
C VAL A 310 -3.32 -22.40 8.40
N VAL A 311 -4.24 -22.02 7.52
CA VAL A 311 -5.68 -22.21 7.72
C VAL A 311 -6.15 -23.38 6.87
N TYR A 312 -6.76 -24.37 7.53
CA TYR A 312 -7.36 -25.51 6.88
C TYR A 312 -8.60 -25.98 7.66
N GLN A 313 -9.70 -26.16 6.94
CA GLN A 313 -11.05 -26.42 7.45
C GLN A 313 -11.46 -25.46 8.57
N GLY A 314 -11.20 -24.15 8.39
CA GLY A 314 -11.51 -23.09 9.35
C GLY A 314 -10.71 -23.11 10.65
N ARG A 315 -9.59 -23.85 10.70
CA ARG A 315 -8.71 -24.00 11.87
C ARG A 315 -7.33 -23.43 11.59
N TYR A 316 -6.68 -22.92 12.61
CA TYR A 316 -5.37 -22.29 12.52
C TYR A 316 -4.28 -23.23 13.04
N TYR A 317 -3.19 -23.31 12.28
CA TYR A 317 -2.02 -24.10 12.59
C TYR A 317 -0.76 -23.25 12.45
N LEU A 318 0.25 -23.50 13.28
CA LEU A 318 1.55 -22.83 13.21
C LEU A 318 2.64 -23.83 12.83
N ILE A 319 3.44 -23.45 11.84
CA ILE A 319 4.63 -24.19 11.40
C ILE A 319 5.87 -23.31 11.60
N PRO A 320 6.92 -23.79 12.28
CA PRO A 320 8.09 -22.97 12.57
C PRO A 320 8.86 -22.65 11.29
N VAL A 321 9.34 -21.41 11.20
CA VAL A 321 10.17 -20.93 10.08
C VAL A 321 11.62 -21.41 10.22
N CYS A 322 12.05 -21.67 11.44
CA CYS A 322 13.39 -22.12 11.76
C CYS A 322 13.39 -23.52 12.38
N ARG A 323 14.49 -24.25 12.16
CA ARG A 323 14.72 -25.50 12.88
C ARG A 323 14.88 -25.21 14.38
N PRO A 324 14.45 -26.14 15.27
CA PRO A 324 14.64 -25.98 16.71
C PRO A 324 16.10 -25.65 17.05
N GLY A 325 16.31 -24.58 17.82
CA GLY A 325 17.64 -24.13 18.25
C GLY A 325 18.54 -23.56 17.15
N SER A 326 17.98 -23.18 15.99
CA SER A 326 18.75 -22.69 14.84
C SER A 326 18.14 -21.43 14.20
N ASP A 327 18.94 -20.73 13.40
CA ASP A 327 18.51 -19.66 12.48
C ASP A 327 18.30 -20.17 11.04
N LYS A 328 18.34 -21.48 10.82
CA LYS A 328 18.23 -22.11 9.50
C LYS A 328 16.79 -22.50 9.18
N PRO A 329 16.39 -22.43 7.90
CA PRO A 329 15.04 -22.79 7.49
C PRO A 329 14.70 -24.22 7.85
N THR A 330 13.44 -24.44 8.24
CA THR A 330 12.87 -25.76 8.46
C THR A 330 13.09 -26.67 7.26
N LEU A 331 13.39 -27.95 7.51
CA LEU A 331 13.69 -28.92 6.47
C LEU A 331 12.46 -29.20 5.60
N VAL A 332 12.71 -29.52 4.33
CA VAL A 332 11.63 -29.82 3.36
C VAL A 332 10.83 -31.03 3.83
N GLU A 333 11.52 -32.06 4.30
CA GLU A 333 10.94 -33.29 4.81
C GLU A 333 10.03 -33.00 6.02
N THR A 334 10.49 -32.18 6.97
CA THR A 334 9.69 -31.78 8.13
C THR A 334 8.41 -31.07 7.70
N VAL A 335 8.49 -30.09 6.79
CA VAL A 335 7.29 -29.37 6.32
C VAL A 335 6.32 -30.31 5.61
N ARG A 336 6.82 -31.18 4.71
CA ARG A 336 5.99 -32.15 4.00
C ARG A 336 5.29 -33.10 4.98
N THR A 337 6.01 -33.63 5.96
CA THR A 337 5.46 -34.51 7.00
C THR A 337 4.39 -33.82 7.83
N GLN A 338 4.66 -32.59 8.29
CA GLN A 338 3.69 -31.80 9.05
C GLN A 338 2.41 -31.52 8.26
N ILE A 339 2.52 -31.18 6.97
CA ILE A 339 1.36 -30.92 6.12
C ILE A 339 0.59 -32.21 5.80
N ALA A 340 1.28 -33.32 5.54
CA ALA A 340 0.59 -34.60 5.33
C ALA A 340 -0.08 -35.11 6.60
N ALA A 341 0.56 -34.94 7.76
CA ALA A 341 -0.03 -35.21 9.08
C ALA A 341 -1.29 -34.37 9.32
N LEU A 342 -1.24 -33.08 8.97
CA LEU A 342 -2.40 -32.17 9.04
C LEU A 342 -3.58 -32.69 8.19
N LEU A 343 -3.32 -33.20 6.99
CA LEU A 343 -4.35 -33.69 6.07
C LEU A 343 -4.89 -35.08 6.45
N ALA A 344 -4.07 -35.92 7.08
CA ALA A 344 -4.44 -37.28 7.46
C ALA A 344 -5.15 -37.35 8.84
N ALA A 345 -4.77 -36.49 9.79
CA ALA A 345 -5.28 -36.56 11.16
C ALA A 345 -6.70 -35.99 11.28
N GLU A 346 -7.53 -36.65 12.11
CA GLU A 346 -8.83 -36.09 12.47
C GLU A 346 -8.68 -34.74 13.18
N PRO A 347 -9.61 -33.79 12.97
CA PRO A 347 -9.55 -32.50 13.64
C PRO A 347 -9.73 -32.64 15.16
N THR A 348 -8.79 -32.10 15.93
CA THR A 348 -8.82 -32.16 17.41
C THR A 348 -9.59 -31.00 18.06
N VAL A 349 -9.89 -29.94 17.29
CA VAL A 349 -10.54 -28.71 17.77
C VAL A 349 -11.68 -28.33 16.81
N PRO A 350 -12.69 -27.54 17.23
CA PRO A 350 -13.66 -26.95 16.31
C PRO A 350 -13.02 -25.83 15.46
N PRO A 351 -13.64 -25.42 14.33
CA PRO A 351 -13.22 -24.24 13.58
C PRO A 351 -13.30 -22.95 14.41
N ALA A 352 -12.37 -22.02 14.19
CA ALA A 352 -12.21 -20.81 15.01
C ALA A 352 -13.17 -19.66 14.64
N HIS A 353 -13.47 -19.51 13.34
CA HIS A 353 -14.36 -18.46 12.80
C HIS A 353 -13.94 -17.01 13.14
N LEU A 354 -12.66 -16.67 12.93
CA LEU A 354 -12.11 -15.35 13.27
C LEU A 354 -12.42 -14.25 12.25
N SER A 355 -13.01 -14.59 11.10
CA SER A 355 -13.30 -13.65 9.99
C SER A 355 -14.11 -12.39 10.35
N ALA A 356 -14.80 -12.37 11.49
CA ALA A 356 -15.48 -11.16 12.00
C ALA A 356 -14.50 -10.12 12.60
N LEU A 357 -13.38 -10.57 13.17
CA LEU A 357 -12.46 -9.72 13.95
C LEU A 357 -11.73 -8.67 13.09
N PRO A 358 -11.24 -8.99 11.87
CA PRO A 358 -10.62 -7.99 11.00
C PRO A 358 -11.55 -6.85 10.53
N ARG A 359 -12.87 -6.98 10.77
CA ARG A 359 -13.87 -5.96 10.41
C ARG A 359 -14.17 -4.99 11.55
N LEU A 360 -13.61 -5.22 12.73
CA LEU A 360 -13.72 -4.32 13.87
C LEU A 360 -12.85 -3.10 13.65
N ARG A 361 -13.30 -1.94 14.14
CA ARG A 361 -12.43 -0.77 14.19
C ARG A 361 -11.22 -1.08 15.07
N ARG A 362 -10.02 -0.80 14.58
CA ARG A 362 -8.75 -1.05 15.29
C ARG A 362 -8.72 -0.51 16.73
N GLN A 363 -9.28 0.68 16.96
CA GLN A 363 -9.37 1.30 18.30
C GLN A 363 -10.15 0.46 19.34
N ASP A 364 -11.10 -0.35 18.90
CA ASP A 364 -11.95 -1.16 19.78
C ASP A 364 -11.28 -2.49 20.15
N TRP A 365 -10.25 -2.89 19.40
CA TRP A 365 -9.60 -4.20 19.52
C TRP A 365 -8.94 -4.42 20.87
N VAL A 366 -8.17 -3.44 21.37
CA VAL A 366 -7.42 -3.60 22.63
C VAL A 366 -8.36 -3.84 23.80
N ALA A 367 -9.43 -3.04 23.89
CA ALA A 367 -10.43 -3.17 24.94
C ALA A 367 -11.28 -4.45 24.80
N LEU A 368 -11.56 -4.89 23.57
CA LEU A 368 -12.28 -6.12 23.31
C LEU A 368 -11.44 -7.35 23.68
N ARG A 369 -10.18 -7.38 23.26
CA ARG A 369 -9.27 -8.50 23.49
C ARG A 369 -9.07 -8.80 24.98
N ALA A 370 -9.02 -7.76 25.81
CA ALA A 370 -8.90 -7.89 27.26
C ALA A 370 -10.14 -8.55 27.93
N GLN A 371 -11.28 -8.62 27.23
CA GLN A 371 -12.52 -9.24 27.74
C GLN A 371 -12.64 -10.71 27.35
N PHE A 372 -11.82 -11.18 26.41
CA PHE A 372 -11.79 -12.59 26.04
C PHE A 372 -11.19 -13.46 27.16
N ASN A 373 -11.55 -14.73 27.17
CA ASN A 373 -10.93 -15.68 28.10
C ASN A 373 -9.42 -15.83 27.86
N GLU A 374 -8.68 -16.24 28.89
CA GLU A 374 -7.21 -16.31 28.84
C GLU A 374 -6.69 -17.24 27.73
N SER A 375 -7.34 -18.38 27.52
CA SER A 375 -6.95 -19.33 26.46
C SER A 375 -7.04 -18.70 25.07
N LEU A 376 -8.14 -18.00 24.77
CA LEU A 376 -8.27 -17.27 23.50
C LEU A 376 -7.24 -16.15 23.39
N GLN A 377 -6.95 -15.42 24.47
CA GLN A 377 -5.91 -14.39 24.45
C GLN A 377 -4.51 -14.97 24.15
N GLN A 378 -4.19 -16.15 24.71
CA GLN A 378 -2.95 -16.88 24.45
C GLN A 378 -2.87 -17.35 23.00
N ASP A 379 -3.93 -17.96 22.46
CA ASP A 379 -3.99 -18.39 21.06
C ASP A 379 -3.81 -17.23 20.09
N LEU A 380 -4.50 -16.11 20.34
CA LEU A 380 -4.35 -14.88 19.54
C LEU A 380 -2.95 -14.26 19.69
N THR A 381 -2.28 -14.44 20.83
CA THR A 381 -0.88 -14.03 21.00
C THR A 381 0.04 -14.91 20.16
N ALA A 382 -0.16 -16.23 20.17
CA ALA A 382 0.63 -17.16 19.37
C ALA A 382 0.50 -16.86 17.87
N LEU A 383 -0.71 -16.52 17.39
CA LEU A 383 -0.92 -16.09 16.00
C LEU A 383 -0.07 -14.89 15.58
N ARG A 384 0.32 -14.00 16.50
CA ARG A 384 1.19 -12.85 16.19
C ARG A 384 2.58 -13.26 15.71
N ALA A 385 3.03 -14.47 16.03
CA ALA A 385 4.29 -14.99 15.51
C ALA A 385 4.23 -15.33 14.01
N ALA A 386 3.04 -15.32 13.40
CA ALA A 386 2.83 -15.62 11.99
C ALA A 386 2.64 -14.35 11.13
N PRO A 387 3.70 -13.78 10.54
CA PRO A 387 3.55 -12.63 9.63
C PRO A 387 2.88 -12.99 8.30
N ILE A 388 2.95 -14.26 7.90
CA ILE A 388 2.32 -14.80 6.68
C ILE A 388 1.30 -15.87 7.10
N ILE A 389 0.07 -15.70 6.63
CA ILE A 389 -1.02 -16.67 6.77
C ILE A 389 -1.31 -17.28 5.39
N LEU A 390 -1.35 -18.61 5.30
CA LEU A 390 -1.72 -19.36 4.10
C LEU A 390 -3.07 -20.02 4.36
N ASN A 391 -4.10 -19.58 3.63
CA ASN A 391 -5.44 -20.11 3.75
C ASN A 391 -5.74 -21.07 2.60
N PHE A 392 -5.89 -22.36 2.94
CA PHE A 392 -6.20 -23.44 2.01
C PHE A 392 -7.68 -23.86 2.06
N ASP A 393 -8.54 -23.10 2.75
CA ASP A 393 -9.99 -23.22 2.63
C ASP A 393 -10.44 -22.69 1.27
N ARG A 394 -10.45 -23.60 0.30
CA ARG A 394 -10.69 -23.25 -1.11
C ARG A 394 -11.99 -22.48 -1.30
N ARG A 395 -11.90 -21.43 -2.11
CA ARG A 395 -13.03 -20.62 -2.57
C ARG A 395 -12.97 -20.46 -4.08
N SER A 396 -14.13 -20.33 -4.73
CA SER A 396 -14.17 -20.19 -6.19
C SER A 396 -13.39 -18.95 -6.65
N SER A 397 -12.54 -19.14 -7.66
CA SER A 397 -11.84 -18.08 -8.39
C SER A 397 -12.78 -17.10 -9.11
N GLN A 398 -14.06 -17.45 -9.27
CA GLN A 398 -15.07 -16.56 -9.85
C GLN A 398 -15.59 -15.50 -8.86
N LEU A 399 -15.26 -15.64 -7.56
CA LEU A 399 -15.62 -14.64 -6.58
C LEU A 399 -14.76 -13.39 -6.77
N PRO A 400 -15.32 -12.19 -6.64
CA PRO A 400 -14.53 -10.96 -6.69
C PRO A 400 -13.51 -10.94 -5.54
N LEU A 401 -12.38 -10.29 -5.76
CA LEU A 401 -11.27 -10.17 -4.81
C LEU A 401 -11.74 -9.65 -3.45
N SER A 402 -12.66 -8.68 -3.47
CA SER A 402 -13.28 -8.13 -2.25
C SER A 402 -14.04 -9.16 -1.42
N LYS A 403 -14.54 -10.26 -2.01
CA LYS A 403 -15.21 -11.36 -1.29
C LYS A 403 -14.23 -12.44 -0.88
N LEU A 404 -13.23 -12.74 -1.71
CA LEU A 404 -12.17 -13.70 -1.39
C LEU A 404 -11.41 -13.27 -0.14
N ARG A 405 -11.00 -11.99 -0.05
CA ARG A 405 -10.27 -11.44 1.12
C ARG A 405 -11.06 -11.37 2.42
N GLN A 406 -12.37 -11.64 2.42
CA GLN A 406 -13.21 -11.70 3.62
C GLN A 406 -13.23 -13.10 4.24
N ALA A 407 -12.45 -14.04 3.71
CA ALA A 407 -12.24 -15.35 4.32
C ALA A 407 -11.44 -15.25 5.62
N GLU A 408 -11.21 -16.41 6.25
CA GLU A 408 -10.37 -16.52 7.44
C GLU A 408 -8.96 -15.96 7.16
N ARG A 409 -8.61 -14.89 7.89
CA ARG A 409 -7.32 -14.18 7.79
C ARG A 409 -6.80 -13.75 9.16
N ALA A 410 -7.12 -14.57 10.16
CA ALA A 410 -6.87 -14.31 11.57
C ALA A 410 -7.47 -12.96 12.01
N VAL A 411 -6.71 -12.14 12.74
CA VAL A 411 -7.21 -10.91 13.40
C VAL A 411 -6.85 -9.61 12.66
N GLY A 412 -6.29 -9.72 11.46
CA GLY A 412 -5.85 -8.56 10.69
C GLY A 412 -4.64 -7.84 11.30
N GLU A 413 -3.74 -8.56 11.98
CA GLU A 413 -2.46 -8.01 12.46
C GLU A 413 -1.26 -8.47 11.59
N HIS A 414 -1.54 -9.20 10.51
CA HIS A 414 -0.57 -9.95 9.71
C HIS A 414 -0.24 -9.23 8.40
N ALA A 415 1.03 -9.29 7.99
CA ALA A 415 1.50 -8.62 6.79
C ALA A 415 0.87 -9.20 5.51
N ILE A 416 0.82 -10.53 5.38
CA ILE A 416 0.33 -11.20 4.18
C ILE A 416 -0.67 -12.30 4.56
N THR A 417 -1.76 -12.38 3.80
CA THR A 417 -2.62 -13.57 3.74
C THR A 417 -2.69 -14.05 2.30
N VAL A 418 -2.42 -15.33 2.06
CA VAL A 418 -2.54 -15.94 0.72
C VAL A 418 -3.71 -16.90 0.73
N PHE A 419 -4.64 -16.76 -0.22
CA PHE A 419 -5.81 -17.64 -0.37
C PHE A 419 -5.62 -18.57 -1.57
N ASP A 420 -5.83 -19.87 -1.38
CA ASP A 420 -5.93 -20.86 -2.47
C ASP A 420 -7.36 -20.85 -3.04
N THR A 421 -7.52 -20.56 -4.33
CA THR A 421 -8.83 -20.66 -5.00
C THR A 421 -9.06 -22.02 -5.68
N GLY A 422 -8.05 -22.89 -5.66
CA GLY A 422 -7.99 -24.12 -6.43
C GLY A 422 -7.32 -23.95 -7.80
N ASP A 423 -7.55 -22.81 -8.47
CA ASP A 423 -7.05 -22.51 -9.82
C ASP A 423 -6.05 -21.34 -9.85
N THR A 424 -6.08 -20.49 -8.82
CA THR A 424 -5.26 -19.29 -8.65
C THR A 424 -4.89 -19.12 -7.18
N PHE A 425 -3.94 -18.22 -6.91
CA PHE A 425 -3.64 -17.78 -5.56
C PHE A 425 -3.86 -16.27 -5.44
N VAL A 426 -4.50 -15.85 -4.36
CA VAL A 426 -4.75 -14.44 -4.07
C VAL A 426 -3.89 -14.00 -2.89
N CYS A 427 -2.95 -13.10 -3.13
CA CYS A 427 -2.16 -12.45 -2.10
C CYS A 427 -2.86 -11.18 -1.62
N ASP A 428 -3.40 -11.20 -0.41
CA ASP A 428 -3.91 -10.03 0.30
C ASP A 428 -2.78 -9.48 1.20
N MET A 429 -2.31 -8.28 0.90
CA MET A 429 -1.12 -7.67 1.47
C MET A 429 -1.46 -6.34 2.14
N SER A 430 -1.10 -6.20 3.41
CA SER A 430 -1.32 -4.99 4.19
C SER A 430 -0.61 -3.76 3.61
N HIS A 431 -1.31 -2.63 3.44
CA HIS A 431 -0.66 -1.38 3.02
C HIS A 431 0.34 -0.82 4.05
N ILE A 432 0.28 -1.31 5.29
CA ILE A 432 1.25 -0.96 6.33
C ILE A 432 2.63 -1.52 6.00
N PHE A 433 2.69 -2.69 5.38
CA PHE A 433 3.95 -3.30 4.98
C PHE A 433 4.24 -3.04 3.49
N PHE A 434 3.22 -2.91 2.66
CA PHE A 434 3.34 -2.95 1.20
C PHE A 434 2.80 -1.70 0.48
N ASP A 435 3.35 -1.45 -0.70
CA ASP A 435 2.91 -0.45 -1.66
C ASP A 435 2.56 -1.19 -2.94
N GLY A 436 1.88 -0.53 -3.87
CA GLY A 436 1.33 -1.23 -5.03
C GLY A 436 2.41 -1.92 -5.89
N ILE A 437 3.56 -1.28 -6.07
CA ILE A 437 4.64 -1.81 -6.91
C ILE A 437 5.31 -2.99 -6.23
N TRP A 438 5.64 -2.84 -4.94
CA TRP A 438 6.26 -3.92 -4.18
C TRP A 438 5.32 -5.10 -3.98
N SER A 439 4.02 -4.86 -3.79
CA SER A 439 3.02 -5.93 -3.66
C SER A 439 2.97 -6.81 -4.91
N VAL A 440 2.90 -6.20 -6.10
CA VAL A 440 2.87 -6.93 -7.37
C VAL A 440 4.17 -7.69 -7.61
N ALA A 441 5.32 -7.04 -7.37
CA ALA A 441 6.61 -7.68 -7.47
C ALA A 441 6.73 -8.90 -6.54
N LEU A 442 6.29 -8.76 -5.28
CA LEU A 442 6.37 -9.83 -4.30
C LEU A 442 5.40 -10.98 -4.62
N ALA A 443 4.18 -10.70 -5.05
CA ALA A 443 3.22 -11.74 -5.46
C ALA A 443 3.80 -12.59 -6.61
N GLU A 444 4.45 -11.96 -7.59
CA GLU A 444 5.14 -12.64 -8.68
C GLU A 444 6.35 -13.47 -8.18
N ILE A 445 7.16 -12.93 -7.26
CA ILE A 445 8.30 -13.65 -6.65
C ILE A 445 7.82 -14.88 -5.88
N LEU A 446 6.79 -14.73 -5.03
CA LEU A 446 6.18 -15.81 -4.28
C LEU A 446 5.65 -16.91 -5.21
N THR A 447 4.91 -16.52 -6.25
CA THR A 447 4.37 -17.45 -7.23
C THR A 447 5.48 -18.25 -7.93
N ASN A 448 6.53 -17.58 -8.39
CA ASN A 448 7.67 -18.24 -9.05
C ASN A 448 8.48 -19.15 -8.10
N GLN A 449 8.61 -18.75 -6.84
CA GLN A 449 9.26 -19.57 -5.82
C GLN A 449 8.41 -20.81 -5.49
N ALA A 450 7.08 -20.68 -5.42
CA ALA A 450 6.16 -21.79 -5.23
C ALA A 450 6.24 -22.77 -6.41
N ILE A 451 6.29 -22.29 -7.66
CA ILE A 451 6.49 -23.14 -8.85
C ILE A 451 7.82 -23.92 -8.76
N SER A 452 8.89 -23.27 -8.27
CA SER A 452 10.19 -23.92 -8.09
C SER A 452 10.12 -25.05 -7.07
N TRP A 453 9.43 -24.83 -5.94
CA TRP A 453 9.20 -25.87 -4.95
C TRP A 453 8.31 -26.99 -5.47
N ALA A 454 7.22 -26.65 -6.16
CA ALA A 454 6.34 -27.62 -6.80
C ALA A 454 7.11 -28.54 -7.77
N THR A 455 7.97 -27.97 -8.60
CA THR A 455 8.83 -28.73 -9.52
C THR A 455 9.75 -29.69 -8.76
N TYR A 456 10.35 -29.24 -7.66
CA TYR A 456 11.19 -30.10 -6.82
C TYR A 456 10.39 -31.22 -6.13
N LEU A 457 9.25 -30.89 -5.53
CA LEU A 457 8.40 -31.84 -4.80
C LEU A 457 7.84 -32.92 -5.72
N HIS A 458 7.51 -32.58 -6.96
CA HIS A 458 7.06 -33.54 -7.97
C HIS A 458 8.10 -34.63 -8.28
N LEU A 459 9.39 -34.35 -8.09
CA LEU A 459 10.47 -35.33 -8.31
C LEU A 459 10.70 -36.25 -7.09
N LEU A 460 10.08 -35.94 -5.96
CA LEU A 460 10.21 -36.74 -4.73
C LEU A 460 9.18 -37.87 -4.74
N PRO A 461 9.48 -38.99 -4.05
CA PRO A 461 8.48 -40.03 -3.86
C PRO A 461 7.24 -39.49 -3.11
N PRO A 462 6.06 -40.08 -3.35
CA PRO A 462 4.87 -39.81 -2.56
C PRO A 462 5.15 -40.03 -1.08
N LEU A 463 4.72 -39.08 -0.26
CA LEU A 463 4.87 -39.21 1.18
C LEU A 463 3.78 -40.14 1.73
N VAL A 464 4.19 -41.14 2.51
CA VAL A 464 3.28 -42.03 3.24
C VAL A 464 3.42 -41.70 4.72
N VAL A 465 2.33 -41.25 5.35
CA VAL A 465 2.27 -40.93 6.77
C VAL A 465 1.41 -41.98 7.47
N THR A 466 1.96 -42.64 8.48
CA THR A 466 1.21 -43.55 9.36
C THR A 466 0.44 -42.74 10.41
N GLU A 467 -0.58 -43.33 11.03
CA GLU A 467 -1.36 -42.64 12.09
C GLU A 467 -0.46 -42.15 13.24
N ASP A 468 0.50 -42.95 13.68
CA ASP A 468 1.45 -42.56 14.74
C ASP A 468 2.26 -41.30 14.37
N VAL A 469 2.72 -41.22 13.12
CA VAL A 469 3.46 -40.06 12.61
C VAL A 469 2.51 -38.87 12.43
N ALA A 470 1.27 -39.10 12.01
CA ALA A 470 0.28 -38.04 11.85
C ALA A 470 -0.04 -37.34 13.19
N VAL A 471 -0.02 -38.09 14.30
CA VAL A 471 -0.21 -37.54 15.64
C VAL A 471 1.05 -36.84 16.14
N ALA A 472 2.22 -37.47 16.00
CA ALA A 472 3.48 -36.96 16.56
C ALA A 472 4.01 -35.71 15.83
N GLU A 473 3.84 -35.65 14.51
CA GLU A 473 4.40 -34.60 13.65
C GLU A 473 3.34 -33.56 13.25
N ARG A 474 2.20 -33.48 13.94
CA ARG A 474 1.17 -32.49 13.61
C ARG A 474 1.69 -31.07 13.90
N PRO A 475 1.42 -30.08 13.02
CA PRO A 475 1.62 -28.67 13.35
C PRO A 475 0.92 -28.27 14.64
N LEU A 476 1.44 -27.23 15.32
CA LEU A 476 0.80 -26.67 16.49
C LEU A 476 -0.59 -26.13 16.11
N SER A 477 -1.65 -26.76 16.64
CA SER A 477 -3.02 -26.33 16.42
C SER A 477 -3.40 -25.23 17.41
N LEU A 478 -4.02 -24.16 16.91
CA LEU A 478 -4.57 -23.08 17.73
C LEU A 478 -6.11 -23.18 17.73
N PRO A 479 -6.74 -23.55 18.85
CA PRO A 479 -8.19 -23.65 18.94
C PRO A 479 -8.90 -22.35 18.57
N CYS A 480 -8.38 -21.20 19.05
CA CYS A 480 -8.94 -19.87 18.84
C CYS A 480 -10.46 -19.83 19.08
N ARG A 481 -10.93 -20.52 20.13
CA ARG A 481 -12.35 -20.81 20.33
C ARG A 481 -13.10 -19.57 20.81
N LEU A 482 -13.97 -19.04 19.93
CA LEU A 482 -14.96 -18.03 20.30
C LEU A 482 -16.19 -18.70 20.95
N THR A 483 -16.61 -18.18 22.09
CA THR A 483 -17.85 -18.55 22.79
C THR A 483 -19.03 -17.68 22.32
N PRO A 484 -20.29 -18.08 22.56
CA PRO A 484 -21.44 -17.23 22.29
C PRO A 484 -21.38 -15.85 22.98
N ALA A 485 -20.75 -15.77 24.16
CA ALA A 485 -20.51 -14.50 24.85
C ALA A 485 -19.53 -13.61 24.08
N ASP A 486 -18.47 -14.19 23.52
CA ASP A 486 -17.50 -13.46 22.70
C ASP A 486 -18.16 -12.88 21.44
N TYR A 487 -19.05 -13.63 20.79
CA TYR A 487 -19.83 -13.12 19.64
C TYR A 487 -20.69 -11.93 20.02
N THR A 488 -21.35 -11.97 21.17
CA THR A 488 -22.13 -10.84 21.69
C THR A 488 -21.24 -9.59 21.87
N LEU A 489 -20.04 -9.78 22.42
CA LEU A 489 -19.07 -8.70 22.57
C LEU A 489 -18.61 -8.12 21.22
N ILE A 490 -18.35 -8.98 20.25
CA ILE A 490 -17.93 -8.60 18.89
C ILE A 490 -19.04 -7.84 18.15
N GLU A 491 -20.29 -8.28 18.28
CA GLU A 491 -21.46 -7.65 17.66
C GLU A 491 -21.77 -6.27 18.24
N ALA A 492 -21.47 -6.05 19.53
CA ALA A 492 -21.63 -4.76 20.19
C ALA A 492 -20.58 -3.72 19.77
N LYS A 493 -19.51 -4.10 19.06
CA LYS A 493 -18.45 -3.17 18.61
C LYS A 493 -18.75 -2.56 17.25
N THR A 494 -18.16 -1.39 17.02
CA THR A 494 -18.32 -0.69 15.75
C THR A 494 -17.53 -1.39 14.66
N ARG A 495 -18.19 -1.67 13.54
CA ARG A 495 -17.57 -2.29 12.37
C ARG A 495 -17.12 -1.25 11.36
N VAL A 496 -16.10 -1.59 10.60
CA VAL A 496 -15.77 -0.91 9.35
C VAL A 496 -16.90 -1.14 8.35
N VAL A 497 -17.23 -0.09 7.59
CA VAL A 497 -18.25 -0.15 6.54
C VAL A 497 -17.88 -1.28 5.56
N PRO A 498 -18.84 -2.12 5.14
CA PRO A 498 -18.57 -3.14 4.14
C PRO A 498 -17.92 -2.55 2.89
N GLU A 499 -16.84 -3.18 2.43
CA GLU A 499 -16.21 -2.83 1.16
C GLU A 499 -17.22 -3.00 0.03
N THR A 500 -17.39 -1.95 -0.77
CA THR A 500 -18.18 -1.99 -2.01
C THR A 500 -17.21 -2.08 -3.17
N THR A 501 -17.35 -3.12 -4.01
CA THR A 501 -16.46 -3.35 -5.15
C THR A 501 -17.21 -3.25 -6.47
N ALA A 502 -16.49 -2.89 -7.52
CA ALA A 502 -16.87 -3.10 -8.90
C ALA A 502 -15.61 -3.55 -9.64
N GLU A 503 -15.49 -4.87 -9.87
CA GLU A 503 -14.37 -5.49 -10.58
C GLU A 503 -14.74 -5.68 -12.04
N THR A 504 -13.80 -5.46 -12.95
CA THR A 504 -14.01 -5.62 -14.39
C THR A 504 -12.75 -6.13 -15.07
N ASP A 505 -12.95 -7.08 -15.97
CA ASP A 505 -11.95 -7.63 -16.88
C ASP A 505 -11.96 -6.94 -18.26
N LEU A 506 -12.87 -5.97 -18.47
CA LEU A 506 -13.09 -5.30 -19.75
C LEU A 506 -12.01 -4.27 -20.10
N ILE A 507 -11.07 -3.98 -19.18
CA ILE A 507 -10.04 -2.96 -19.40
C ILE A 507 -9.02 -3.44 -20.44
N ASN A 508 -9.04 -2.83 -21.63
CA ASN A 508 -8.07 -3.10 -22.68
C ASN A 508 -6.79 -2.25 -22.51
N VAL A 509 -5.86 -2.73 -21.67
CA VAL A 509 -4.57 -2.06 -21.41
C VAL A 509 -3.76 -1.85 -22.70
N LYS A 510 -3.81 -2.79 -23.65
CA LYS A 510 -3.10 -2.66 -24.94
C LYS A 510 -3.62 -1.48 -25.75
N ALA A 511 -4.93 -1.26 -25.77
CA ALA A 511 -5.54 -0.10 -26.42
C ALA A 511 -5.10 1.21 -25.76
N ILE A 512 -5.06 1.27 -24.43
CA ILE A 512 -4.60 2.46 -23.68
C ILE A 512 -3.13 2.78 -24.01
N ILE A 513 -2.26 1.76 -24.04
CA ILE A 513 -0.84 1.92 -24.41
C ILE A 513 -0.70 2.40 -25.86
N SER A 514 -1.52 1.86 -26.77
CA SER A 514 -1.53 2.26 -28.18
C SER A 514 -1.96 3.72 -28.33
N LEU A 515 -3.04 4.12 -27.65
CA LEU A 515 -3.52 5.50 -27.62
C LEU A 515 -2.45 6.46 -27.10
N ARG A 516 -1.79 6.11 -25.98
CA ARG A 516 -0.69 6.89 -25.43
C ARG A 516 0.47 7.05 -26.42
N THR A 517 0.78 6.00 -27.17
CA THR A 517 1.84 6.02 -28.19
C THR A 517 1.48 6.95 -29.35
N LEU A 518 0.22 6.90 -29.81
CA LEU A 518 -0.32 7.79 -30.84
C LEU A 518 -0.31 9.26 -30.39
N PHE A 519 -0.70 9.55 -29.15
CA PHE A 519 -0.61 10.88 -28.56
C PHE A 519 0.81 11.42 -28.59
N LYS A 520 1.78 10.60 -28.15
CA LYS A 520 3.20 11.00 -28.19
C LYS A 520 3.73 11.23 -29.61
N GLN A 521 3.29 10.44 -30.58
CA GLN A 521 3.69 10.63 -31.99
C GLN A 521 3.09 11.90 -32.60
N ARG A 522 1.91 12.33 -32.13
CA ARG A 522 1.21 13.54 -32.60
C ARG A 522 1.82 14.83 -32.06
N SER A 523 2.21 14.85 -30.79
CA SER A 523 2.81 16.03 -30.15
C SER A 523 3.59 15.65 -28.90
N ASP A 524 4.78 16.22 -28.73
CA ASP A 524 5.58 16.07 -27.51
C ASP A 524 4.92 16.70 -26.27
N LEU A 525 3.93 17.58 -26.46
CA LEU A 525 3.14 18.18 -25.37
C LEU A 525 2.06 17.25 -24.83
N LEU A 526 1.69 16.19 -25.58
CA LEU A 526 0.68 15.21 -25.17
C LEU A 526 1.29 14.07 -24.32
N GLN A 527 1.94 14.42 -23.21
CA GLN A 527 2.59 13.45 -22.31
C GLN A 527 1.65 12.90 -21.24
N LEU A 528 0.58 12.24 -21.67
CA LEU A 528 -0.32 11.55 -20.74
C LEU A 528 0.24 10.17 -20.36
N THR A 529 0.29 9.86 -19.07
CA THR A 529 0.56 8.51 -18.57
C THR A 529 -0.70 7.64 -18.63
N VAL A 530 -0.55 6.33 -18.44
CA VAL A 530 -1.71 5.42 -18.32
C VAL A 530 -2.61 5.85 -17.17
N ASN A 531 -2.03 6.24 -16.03
CA ASN A 531 -2.79 6.73 -14.88
C ASN A 531 -3.55 8.02 -15.22
N ASP A 532 -2.97 8.93 -15.99
CA ASP A 532 -3.66 10.18 -16.39
C ASP A 532 -4.87 9.89 -17.28
N ILE A 533 -4.75 8.92 -18.19
CA ILE A 533 -5.87 8.48 -19.04
C ILE A 533 -6.97 7.82 -18.20
N LEU A 534 -6.61 6.97 -17.24
CA LEU A 534 -7.57 6.33 -16.34
C LEU A 534 -8.26 7.34 -15.40
N LEU A 535 -7.52 8.32 -14.90
CA LEU A 535 -8.07 9.43 -14.10
C LEU A 535 -9.04 10.28 -14.90
N LEU A 536 -8.68 10.59 -16.15
CA LEU A 536 -9.56 11.30 -17.06
C LEU A 536 -10.83 10.50 -17.36
N TYR A 537 -10.71 9.20 -17.67
CA TYR A 537 -11.86 8.31 -17.86
C TYR A 537 -12.78 8.32 -16.65
N ARG A 538 -12.23 8.15 -15.44
CA ARG A 538 -13.01 8.17 -14.19
C ARG A 538 -13.73 9.50 -13.99
N ALA A 539 -13.05 10.61 -14.26
CA ALA A 539 -13.64 11.93 -14.12
C ALA A 539 -14.81 12.12 -15.10
N ILE A 540 -14.64 11.72 -16.38
CA ILE A 540 -15.71 11.75 -17.39
C ILE A 540 -16.86 10.82 -16.97
N HIS A 541 -16.54 9.60 -16.52
CA HIS A 541 -17.54 8.65 -16.03
C HIS A 541 -18.34 9.24 -14.87
N ALA A 542 -17.70 9.91 -13.90
CA ALA A 542 -18.39 10.49 -12.74
C ALA A 542 -19.50 11.50 -13.12
N ILE A 543 -19.35 12.23 -14.22
CA ILE A 543 -20.34 13.23 -14.67
C ILE A 543 -21.28 12.72 -15.77
N THR A 544 -20.95 11.60 -16.41
CA THR A 544 -21.75 11.01 -17.51
C THR A 544 -22.48 9.74 -17.08
N TYR A 545 -22.14 9.19 -15.91
CA TYR A 545 -22.74 7.99 -15.39
C TYR A 545 -24.24 8.21 -15.14
N GLN A 546 -25.04 7.37 -15.77
CA GLN A 546 -26.47 7.27 -15.52
C GLN A 546 -26.75 5.90 -14.90
N PRO A 547 -27.22 5.84 -13.65
CA PRO A 547 -27.61 4.57 -13.07
C PRO A 547 -28.79 3.97 -13.85
N PRO A 548 -28.90 2.63 -13.93
CA PRO A 548 -30.07 1.99 -14.49
C PRO A 548 -31.35 2.48 -13.80
N SER A 549 -32.44 2.67 -14.54
CA SER A 549 -33.73 3.12 -13.96
C SER A 549 -34.24 2.18 -12.87
N THR A 550 -33.91 0.89 -12.94
CA THR A 550 -34.22 -0.10 -11.92
C THR A 550 -33.53 0.21 -10.58
N LEU A 551 -32.26 0.62 -10.60
CA LEU A 551 -31.53 1.01 -9.38
C LEU A 551 -32.13 2.25 -8.74
N VAL A 552 -32.52 3.24 -9.56
CA VAL A 552 -33.18 4.46 -9.06
C VAL A 552 -34.51 4.12 -8.39
N ALA A 553 -35.34 3.29 -9.04
CA ALA A 553 -36.61 2.85 -8.47
C ALA A 553 -36.43 2.05 -7.15
N GLU A 554 -35.41 1.20 -7.07
CA GLU A 554 -35.07 0.47 -5.83
C GLU A 554 -34.62 1.42 -4.71
N LEU A 555 -33.80 2.43 -5.02
CA LEU A 555 -33.42 3.46 -4.04
C LEU A 555 -34.61 4.28 -3.58
N GLU A 556 -35.51 4.67 -4.49
CA GLU A 556 -36.77 5.35 -4.15
C GLU A 556 -37.65 4.48 -3.24
N ALA A 557 -37.78 3.18 -3.53
CA ALA A 557 -38.50 2.26 -2.65
C ALA A 557 -37.85 2.16 -1.25
N LEU A 558 -36.52 2.16 -1.17
CA LEU A 558 -35.78 2.15 0.10
C LEU A 558 -35.95 3.43 0.93
N THR A 559 -36.41 4.54 0.33
CA THR A 559 -36.79 5.74 1.12
C THR A 559 -37.97 5.48 2.05
N GLN A 560 -38.78 4.46 1.76
CA GLN A 560 -39.94 4.07 2.58
C GLN A 560 -39.56 3.12 3.72
N ASP A 561 -38.34 2.56 3.73
CA ASP A 561 -37.83 1.74 4.84
C ASP A 561 -37.17 2.64 5.88
N HIS A 562 -37.75 2.68 7.08
CA HIS A 562 -37.24 3.46 8.21
C HIS A 562 -35.76 3.18 8.55
N LYS A 563 -35.23 1.98 8.27
CA LYS A 563 -33.81 1.66 8.53
C LYS A 563 -32.88 2.16 7.43
N ALA A 564 -33.35 2.21 6.18
CA ALA A 564 -32.53 2.53 5.01
C ALA A 564 -32.75 3.96 4.48
N GLN A 565 -33.82 4.62 4.90
CA GLN A 565 -34.30 5.90 4.36
C GLN A 565 -33.19 6.92 4.16
N LYS A 566 -32.45 7.24 5.22
CA LYS A 566 -31.40 8.26 5.17
C LYS A 566 -30.28 7.91 4.18
N ALA A 567 -29.92 6.63 4.08
CA ALA A 567 -28.89 6.17 3.14
C ALA A 567 -29.40 6.25 1.69
N ALA A 568 -30.66 5.88 1.47
CA ALA A 568 -31.31 5.97 0.17
C ALA A 568 -31.46 7.42 -0.32
N GLU A 569 -31.91 8.33 0.54
CA GLU A 569 -32.00 9.76 0.25
C GLU A 569 -30.63 10.36 -0.10
N MET A 570 -29.59 10.01 0.65
CA MET A 570 -28.21 10.44 0.34
C MET A 570 -27.70 9.90 -0.99
N ALA A 571 -28.01 8.63 -1.33
CA ALA A 571 -27.63 8.02 -2.59
C ALA A 571 -28.34 8.69 -3.78
N LEU A 572 -29.65 8.94 -3.67
CA LEU A 572 -30.43 9.66 -4.68
C LEU A 572 -29.90 11.09 -4.88
N ALA A 573 -29.63 11.81 -3.79
CA ALA A 573 -29.03 13.14 -3.87
C ALA A 573 -27.67 13.12 -4.58
N ALA A 574 -26.84 12.10 -4.31
CA ALA A 574 -25.53 11.95 -4.94
C ALA A 574 -25.62 11.60 -6.44
N ILE A 575 -26.66 10.88 -6.87
CA ILE A 575 -26.92 10.61 -8.30
C ILE A 575 -27.23 11.90 -9.06
N HIS A 576 -27.90 12.86 -8.42
CA HIS A 576 -28.21 14.15 -9.02
C HIS A 576 -27.05 15.15 -8.94
N ASP A 577 -26.06 14.89 -8.10
CA ASP A 577 -24.88 15.73 -7.96
C ASP A 577 -23.82 15.38 -9.01
N ASN A 578 -23.80 16.13 -10.12
CA ASN A 578 -22.79 16.02 -11.18
C ASN A 578 -21.44 16.64 -10.80
N THR A 579 -21.02 16.55 -9.54
CA THR A 579 -19.71 16.99 -9.10
C THR A 579 -18.67 15.91 -9.35
N ASN A 580 -17.57 16.29 -10.00
CA ASN A 580 -16.41 15.41 -10.10
C ASN A 580 -15.71 15.35 -8.73
N PRO A 581 -15.68 14.21 -8.04
CA PRO A 581 -15.06 14.12 -6.72
C PRO A 581 -13.54 14.31 -6.81
N ALA A 582 -12.94 14.83 -5.74
CA ALA A 582 -11.50 14.83 -5.60
C ALA A 582 -10.99 13.38 -5.53
N ILE A 583 -9.99 13.04 -6.35
CA ILE A 583 -9.41 11.70 -6.45
C ILE A 583 -8.09 11.68 -5.70
N LEU A 584 -7.89 10.65 -4.87
CA LEU A 584 -6.58 10.34 -4.30
C LEU A 584 -5.70 9.72 -5.39
N ILE A 585 -4.59 10.37 -5.70
CA ILE A 585 -3.54 9.87 -6.59
C ILE A 585 -2.33 9.51 -5.74
N PRO A 586 -1.97 8.23 -5.61
CA PRO A 586 -0.69 7.84 -5.05
C PRO A 586 0.42 8.17 -6.06
N VAL A 587 1.35 9.07 -5.69
CA VAL A 587 2.53 9.40 -6.50
C VAL A 587 3.71 8.56 -6.04
N ASP A 588 4.34 7.81 -6.94
CA ASP A 588 5.54 7.04 -6.61
C ASP A 588 6.72 7.97 -6.27
N ALA A 589 7.04 8.06 -4.98
CA ALA A 589 8.17 8.82 -4.44
C ALA A 589 9.44 7.94 -4.31
N SER A 590 9.31 6.62 -4.50
CA SER A 590 10.38 5.65 -4.24
C SER A 590 11.58 5.78 -5.17
N GLN A 591 11.45 6.45 -6.32
CA GLN A 591 12.57 6.77 -7.21
C GLN A 591 13.48 7.88 -6.66
N ARG A 592 12.92 8.84 -5.91
CA ARG A 592 13.72 9.88 -5.23
C ARG A 592 14.30 9.32 -3.93
N SER A 593 13.46 8.62 -3.18
CA SER A 593 13.79 8.13 -1.85
C SER A 593 12.97 6.87 -1.56
N PRO A 594 13.59 5.67 -1.57
CA PRO A 594 12.84 4.42 -1.39
C PRO A 594 11.98 4.37 -0.13
N ARG A 595 12.40 5.05 0.95
CA ARG A 595 11.68 5.12 2.23
C ARG A 595 10.39 5.94 2.17
N ASP A 596 10.26 6.85 1.21
CA ASP A 596 9.09 7.71 1.10
C ASP A 596 7.96 7.07 0.28
N ARG A 597 8.27 5.98 -0.45
CA ARG A 597 7.36 5.08 -1.18
C ARG A 597 6.32 5.78 -2.04
N VAL A 598 5.22 6.22 -1.45
CA VAL A 598 4.10 6.85 -2.12
C VAL A 598 3.75 8.16 -1.40
N HIS A 599 3.64 9.24 -2.16
CA HIS A 599 3.08 10.50 -1.69
C HIS A 599 1.61 10.60 -2.11
N PRO A 600 0.65 10.63 -1.17
CA PRO A 600 -0.75 10.83 -1.53
C PRO A 600 -0.99 12.29 -1.94
N MET A 601 -1.61 12.50 -3.10
CA MET A 601 -2.14 13.81 -3.49
C MET A 601 -3.63 13.70 -3.78
N THR A 602 -4.41 14.71 -3.45
CA THR A 602 -5.81 14.80 -3.89
C THR A 602 -5.89 15.70 -5.11
N PHE A 603 -6.70 15.32 -6.09
CA PHE A 603 -6.82 16.07 -7.32
C PHE A 603 -8.23 16.00 -7.87
N THR A 604 -8.80 17.16 -8.19
CA THR A 604 -10.06 17.26 -8.91
C THR A 604 -9.76 17.60 -10.36
N VAL A 605 -10.16 16.72 -11.29
CA VAL A 605 -10.00 17.01 -12.72
C VAL A 605 -10.91 18.18 -13.09
N PRO A 606 -10.38 19.29 -13.64
CA PRO A 606 -11.14 20.51 -13.87
C PRO A 606 -12.00 20.42 -15.16
N LEU A 607 -12.85 19.39 -15.27
CA LEU A 607 -13.63 19.08 -16.48
C LEU A 607 -14.47 20.27 -16.96
N LYS A 608 -15.19 20.93 -16.05
CA LYS A 608 -16.04 22.10 -16.36
C LYS A 608 -15.22 23.29 -16.84
N ALA A 609 -14.08 23.58 -16.20
CA ALA A 609 -13.23 24.70 -16.60
C ALA A 609 -12.54 24.47 -17.95
N LEU A 610 -12.34 23.20 -18.33
CA LEU A 610 -11.74 22.80 -19.61
C LEU A 610 -12.76 22.53 -20.71
N ASP A 611 -14.07 22.54 -20.41
CA ASP A 611 -15.15 22.18 -21.33
C ASP A 611 -14.90 20.82 -22.04
N LEU A 612 -14.19 19.92 -21.35
CA LEU A 612 -13.61 18.73 -21.98
C LEU A 612 -14.65 17.70 -22.44
N PRO A 613 -15.76 17.46 -21.73
CA PRO A 613 -16.82 16.54 -22.18
C PRO A 613 -17.51 17.00 -23.46
N ASP A 614 -17.96 18.26 -23.51
CA ASP A 614 -18.64 18.82 -24.67
C ASP A 614 -17.70 18.90 -25.87
N LEU A 615 -16.44 19.29 -25.64
CA LEU A 615 -15.41 19.31 -26.67
C LEU A 615 -15.12 17.89 -27.20
N HIS A 616 -15.12 16.86 -26.35
CA HIS A 616 -14.98 15.48 -26.77
C HIS A 616 -16.16 15.06 -27.66
N GLU A 617 -17.39 15.31 -27.21
CA GLU A 617 -18.60 14.96 -27.95
C GLU A 617 -18.64 15.64 -29.31
N GLN A 618 -18.44 16.97 -29.37
CA GLN A 618 -18.39 17.74 -30.61
C GLN A 618 -17.33 17.20 -31.57
N THR A 619 -16.14 16.86 -31.06
CA THR A 619 -15.04 16.31 -31.88
C THR A 619 -15.40 14.93 -32.44
N VAL A 620 -16.03 14.06 -31.64
CA VAL A 620 -16.47 12.72 -32.09
C VAL A 620 -17.62 12.83 -33.11
N GLN A 621 -18.57 13.74 -32.89
CA GLN A 621 -19.65 14.01 -33.85
C GLN A 621 -19.09 14.53 -35.19
N ALA A 622 -18.17 15.50 -35.16
CA ALA A 622 -17.50 16.02 -36.34
C ALA A 622 -16.69 14.93 -37.08
N LEU A 623 -16.04 14.02 -36.35
CA LEU A 623 -15.35 12.86 -36.95
C LEU A 623 -16.35 11.95 -37.69
N ARG A 624 -17.46 11.59 -37.05
CA ARG A 624 -18.51 10.75 -37.66
C ARG A 624 -19.12 11.41 -38.89
N TYR A 625 -19.32 12.72 -38.84
CA TYR A 625 -19.84 13.49 -39.97
C TYR A 625 -18.83 13.55 -41.12
N LYS A 626 -17.53 13.76 -40.85
CA LYS A 626 -16.44 13.65 -41.84
C LYS A 626 -16.43 12.29 -42.53
N THR A 627 -16.62 11.19 -41.80
CA THR A 627 -16.69 9.85 -42.39
C THR A 627 -17.85 9.70 -43.39
N ARG A 628 -18.92 10.50 -43.23
CA ARG A 628 -20.11 10.50 -44.09
C ARG A 628 -20.08 11.57 -45.20
N ALA A 629 -19.38 12.68 -44.99
CA ALA A 629 -19.29 13.82 -45.91
C ALA A 629 -17.83 14.35 -45.95
N PRO A 630 -17.02 13.95 -46.96
CA PRO A 630 -15.59 14.26 -47.03
C PRO A 630 -15.22 15.76 -47.03
N GLY A 631 -16.17 16.65 -47.36
CA GLY A 631 -15.98 18.11 -47.38
C GLY A 631 -15.97 18.78 -45.99
N ALA A 632 -16.36 18.09 -44.92
CA ALA A 632 -16.44 18.64 -43.56
C ALA A 632 -15.08 18.62 -42.81
N PHE A 633 -13.97 18.72 -43.54
CA PHE A 633 -12.63 18.52 -42.99
C PHE A 633 -12.17 19.66 -42.06
N SER A 634 -12.55 20.92 -42.36
CA SER A 634 -12.13 22.11 -41.60
C SER A 634 -12.62 22.11 -40.15
N ASP A 635 -13.86 21.68 -39.95
CA ASP A 635 -14.53 21.77 -38.66
C ASP A 635 -13.98 20.68 -37.72
N PHE A 636 -13.80 19.48 -38.27
CA PHE A 636 -13.15 18.39 -37.53
C PHE A 636 -11.69 18.73 -37.20
N ASP A 637 -10.91 19.29 -38.12
CA ASP A 637 -9.51 19.64 -37.87
C ASP A 637 -9.39 20.70 -36.76
N THR A 638 -10.25 21.73 -36.79
CA THR A 638 -10.31 22.76 -35.74
C THR A 638 -10.66 22.17 -34.37
N LEU A 639 -11.72 21.35 -34.31
CA LEU A 639 -12.17 20.71 -33.07
C LEU A 639 -11.14 19.72 -32.53
N GLN A 640 -10.53 18.90 -33.40
CA GLN A 640 -9.47 17.98 -33.02
C GLN A 640 -8.26 18.72 -32.43
N ARG A 641 -7.79 19.80 -33.07
CA ARG A 641 -6.65 20.58 -32.55
C ARG A 641 -6.96 21.17 -31.18
N ARG A 642 -8.14 21.75 -31.00
CA ARG A 642 -8.58 22.27 -29.71
C ARG A 642 -8.64 21.18 -28.65
N TYR A 643 -9.24 20.03 -28.98
CA TYR A 643 -9.34 18.88 -28.08
C TYR A 643 -7.95 18.36 -27.64
N LEU A 644 -7.04 18.17 -28.58
CA LEU A 644 -5.67 17.74 -28.27
C LEU A 644 -4.90 18.79 -27.47
N ALA A 645 -5.07 20.08 -27.75
CA ALA A 645 -4.45 21.14 -26.96
C ALA A 645 -4.95 21.14 -25.50
N THR A 646 -6.25 20.95 -25.28
CA THR A 646 -6.84 20.83 -23.94
C THR A 646 -6.27 19.62 -23.19
N LEU A 647 -6.13 18.47 -23.86
CA LEU A 647 -5.51 17.28 -23.28
C LEU A 647 -4.03 17.49 -22.92
N ALA A 648 -3.28 18.23 -23.75
CA ALA A 648 -1.90 18.59 -23.45
C ALA A 648 -1.79 19.48 -22.22
N GLY A 649 -2.65 20.51 -22.11
CA GLY A 649 -2.73 21.38 -20.93
C GLY A 649 -3.09 20.61 -19.65
N LEU A 650 -3.98 19.63 -19.75
CA LEU A 650 -4.31 18.74 -18.63
C LEU A 650 -3.11 17.86 -18.23
N GLY A 651 -2.36 17.32 -19.20
CA GLY A 651 -1.13 16.56 -18.93
C GLY A 651 -0.08 17.37 -18.18
N GLU A 652 0.13 18.62 -18.58
CA GLU A 652 1.03 19.55 -17.89
C GLU A 652 0.57 19.85 -16.46
N LEU A 653 -0.74 20.06 -16.26
CA LEU A 653 -1.31 20.25 -14.92
C LEU A 653 -1.06 19.03 -14.03
N PHE A 654 -1.24 17.81 -14.56
CA PHE A 654 -0.94 16.59 -13.82
C PHE A 654 0.54 16.47 -13.47
N ASN A 655 1.44 16.77 -14.41
CA ASN A 655 2.88 16.69 -14.19
C ASN A 655 3.35 17.69 -13.12
N ARG A 656 2.96 18.97 -13.23
CA ARG A 656 3.28 19.97 -12.21
C ARG A 656 2.74 19.62 -10.84
N SER A 657 1.52 19.09 -10.77
CA SER A 657 0.92 18.70 -9.50
C SER A 657 1.70 17.55 -8.83
N LYS A 658 2.18 16.58 -9.64
CA LYS A 658 3.06 15.50 -9.16
C LYS A 658 4.45 16.01 -8.77
N GLU A 659 5.00 17.00 -9.49
CA GLU A 659 6.29 17.63 -9.16
C GLU A 659 6.26 18.42 -7.86
N ILE A 660 5.14 19.09 -7.56
CA ILE A 660 4.93 19.79 -6.29
C ILE A 660 4.77 18.79 -5.13
N ALA A 661 4.13 17.65 -5.39
CA ALA A 661 3.87 16.61 -4.40
C ALA A 661 5.11 15.75 -4.07
N ALA A 662 5.93 15.44 -5.07
CA ALA A 662 7.16 14.66 -4.93
C ALA A 662 8.34 15.53 -4.50
#